data_AF-A0AAN7UD21-F1
#
_entry.id   AF-A0AAN7UD21-F1
#
_cell.length_a   1.000
_cell.length_b   1.000
_cell.length_c   1.000
_cell.angle_alpha   90.00
_cell.angle_beta   90.00
_cell.angle_gamma   90.00
#
_symmetry.space_group_name_H-M   'P 1'
#
loop_
_entity.id
_entity.type
_entity.pdbx_description
1 polymer ?
#
loop_
_entity_poly.entity_id
_entity_poly.type
_entity_poly.pdbx_seq_one_letter_code
_entity_poly.pdbx_strand_id
1 'polypeptide(L)'
;MIELPQGQLYLVRPLSPKGYSELIFKDAAIRIRRTGQDFQYQLVVQRVYEEGEAELLAEEEGEDAEIDALTAERDEKTFLLDEAIHFRVESRNRSEKVLAWKDLSGDVGDLYEFICDPSAQSAQVEAFERIAKQCQYERKYRRSHATASDADLRQFEFDDEQPIPQASPIHSPTLARSIESADAMFQLKNEANMGVKRDSGAYLADTVDLSPTSQESEGQEEASTSVNSSSHPNPPPTAPPQPEPLEVLSHELAELHFFDFPSGSFMLRDVSVAAQVSDIGNWNYWLHVASKDHEWLGIPVVAEMNPVFNFEFLSFIFNQFTEDGSAYSWLLRFQDRDTLARFQEGLMQALWEQLNEQKWAKVKERERQYVLNAFEDLTMEDAPEEDEVETSETDESDDDRPRSEHYDSDEEEENVETQPLDDDINTGLAVGYKHDRSFVVRGSKIGVFKHHPNNNLEFSTNISKVETPKGELFSPRKVMLHNEDRNMILQKDNDPNKLYRMDLEYGKVVDEWNVHDDIPVLEFAPENKFAQMTHEPTFLGVSKNALFRVDPRLSGTKLVDSQLKQYASKNDFSALSTTEKGYIAVASNKGDVRLFDRLGINAKTHIPALGEPIIGLDVSADGRWVLATCRTYLLLIDALQKEGKNEGKLGFEKSFAADSKPQPRRLTLTPEHVAQFHHETGQGVSFTPARFNTSQTSEESSIITATGPYIVDWNLKKVIRGAKAPYIIKRYSEDVKADDFKFGSDQNVIVALPNEVNMVGKNKMSRPTRESIAGDFERLSTPRRGSGRVGTRQSGCYKLGRDDVVDSPF
;
A
#
# COMPACT_ATOMS: atom_id res chain seq x y z
N MET A 1 -5.39 23.11 16.84
CA MET A 1 -6.61 23.92 17.04
C MET A 1 -6.37 25.00 18.09
N ILE A 2 -5.76 24.63 19.21
CA ILE A 2 -5.21 25.54 20.21
C ILE A 2 -4.07 24.81 20.93
N GLU A 3 -3.13 25.57 21.49
CA GLU A 3 -1.94 25.06 22.16
C GLU A 3 -1.59 25.95 23.35
N LEU A 4 -1.06 25.34 24.41
CA LEU A 4 -0.38 25.98 25.53
C LEU A 4 1.09 25.52 25.48
N PRO A 5 2.04 26.44 25.20
CA PRO A 5 3.38 26.07 24.74
C PRO A 5 4.32 25.58 25.85
N GLN A 6 3.99 25.81 27.12
CA GLN A 6 4.87 25.50 28.25
C GLN A 6 4.08 25.06 29.49
N GLY A 7 4.56 23.98 30.10
CA GLY A 7 4.03 23.41 31.33
C GLY A 7 4.67 22.07 31.69
N GLN A 8 4.17 21.45 32.74
CA GLN A 8 4.65 20.20 33.31
C GLN A 8 3.56 19.14 33.29
N LEU A 9 3.86 17.91 32.88
CA LEU A 9 2.93 16.79 32.91
C LEU A 9 3.25 15.86 34.08
N TYR A 10 2.25 15.62 34.92
CA TYR A 10 2.28 14.65 36.00
C TYR A 10 1.22 13.56 35.78
N LEU A 11 1.50 12.37 36.30
CA LEU A 11 0.53 11.30 36.50
C LEU A 11 0.32 11.13 38.01
N VAL A 12 -0.91 11.39 38.48
CA VAL A 12 -1.30 11.31 39.88
C VAL A 12 -2.03 9.98 40.10
N ARG A 13 -1.53 9.17 41.04
CA ARG A 13 -2.06 7.84 41.36
C ARG A 13 -2.42 7.76 42.85
N PRO A 14 -3.61 8.22 43.27
CA PRO A 14 -3.97 8.34 44.68
C PRO A 14 -3.96 7.03 45.47
N LEU A 15 -4.13 5.89 44.78
CA LEU A 15 -4.24 4.55 45.38
C LEU A 15 -3.00 3.68 45.14
N SER A 16 -1.96 4.20 44.46
CA SER A 16 -0.80 3.38 44.07
C SER A 16 0.22 3.19 45.20
N PRO A 17 0.71 1.94 45.43
CA PRO A 17 1.79 1.68 46.37
C PRO A 17 3.18 2.13 45.86
N LYS A 18 3.30 2.51 44.57
CA LYS A 18 4.57 2.88 43.93
C LYS A 18 4.93 4.38 44.08
N GLY A 19 3.98 5.21 44.50
CA GLY A 19 4.15 6.66 44.67
C GLY A 19 2.86 7.42 44.34
N TYR A 20 2.65 8.56 45.00
CA TYR A 20 1.41 9.36 44.86
C TYR A 20 1.34 10.12 43.53
N SER A 21 2.48 10.59 43.02
CA SER A 21 2.59 11.35 41.78
C SER A 21 3.92 11.05 41.09
N GLU A 22 3.90 11.06 39.77
CA GLU A 22 5.05 10.82 38.90
C GLU A 22 5.15 11.98 37.91
N LEU A 23 6.29 12.69 37.86
CA LEU A 23 6.55 13.70 36.85
C LEU A 23 6.92 12.98 35.54
N ILE A 24 6.09 13.14 34.51
CA ILE A 24 6.28 12.52 33.20
C ILE A 24 7.12 13.44 32.33
N PHE A 25 6.73 14.72 32.21
CA PHE A 25 7.47 15.72 31.45
C PHE A 25 7.73 16.98 32.28
N LYS A 26 9.01 17.32 32.43
CA LYS A 26 9.45 18.53 33.13
C LYS A 26 9.16 19.80 32.32
N ASP A 27 9.26 19.72 31.00
CA ASP A 27 9.01 20.81 30.08
C ASP A 27 8.21 20.23 28.91
N ALA A 28 6.97 20.69 28.73
CA ALA A 28 6.05 20.16 27.73
C ALA A 28 5.05 21.21 27.22
N ALA A 29 4.58 21.01 25.99
CA ALA A 29 3.47 21.74 25.38
C ALA A 29 2.22 20.85 25.31
N ILE A 30 1.04 21.42 25.51
CA ILE A 30 -0.25 20.71 25.38
C ILE A 30 -1.10 21.34 24.28
N ARG A 31 -1.63 20.52 23.36
CA ARG A 31 -2.39 20.96 22.18
C ARG A 31 -3.62 20.09 21.90
N ILE A 32 -4.64 20.69 21.29
CA ILE A 32 -5.79 19.97 20.74
C ILE A 32 -5.65 19.87 19.22
N ARG A 33 -5.61 18.65 18.68
CA ARG A 33 -5.52 18.36 17.24
C ARG A 33 -6.75 17.64 16.70
N ARG A 34 -7.04 17.88 15.42
CA ARG A 34 -8.05 17.12 14.65
C ARG A 34 -7.45 15.80 14.21
N THR A 35 -8.27 14.77 14.15
CA THR A 35 -7.90 13.50 13.53
C THR A 35 -8.49 13.39 12.12
N GLY A 36 -8.13 12.35 11.37
CA GLY A 36 -8.73 12.06 10.06
C GLY A 36 -10.20 11.62 10.10
N GLN A 37 -10.78 11.43 11.28
CA GLN A 37 -12.19 11.09 11.47
C GLN A 37 -13.01 12.31 11.94
N ASP A 38 -14.19 12.48 11.35
CA ASP A 38 -15.09 13.57 11.73
C ASP A 38 -15.53 13.48 13.19
N PHE A 39 -15.53 14.63 13.87
CA PHE A 39 -15.86 14.79 15.28
C PHE A 39 -14.94 14.02 16.25
N GLN A 40 -13.72 13.70 15.81
CA GLN A 40 -12.72 13.04 16.64
C GLN A 40 -11.49 13.93 16.84
N TYR A 41 -11.18 14.19 18.10
CA TYR A 41 -10.19 15.15 18.56
C TYR A 41 -9.26 14.51 19.57
N GLN A 42 -7.98 14.88 19.52
CA GLN A 42 -6.96 14.38 20.44
C GLN A 42 -6.37 15.55 21.26
N LEU A 43 -6.22 15.32 22.56
CA LEU A 43 -5.39 16.10 23.47
C LEU A 43 -3.99 15.51 23.45
N VAL A 44 -2.99 16.30 23.12
CA VAL A 44 -1.61 15.85 22.91
C VAL A 44 -0.69 16.65 23.83
N VAL A 45 0.14 15.97 24.60
CA VAL A 45 1.17 16.57 25.44
C VAL A 45 2.52 16.12 24.90
N GLN A 46 3.34 17.06 24.45
CA GLN A 46 4.64 16.80 23.83
C GLN A 46 5.75 17.41 24.68
N ARG A 47 6.82 16.67 24.93
CA ARG A 47 8.00 17.16 25.65
C ARG A 47 8.74 18.21 24.82
N VAL A 48 9.27 19.23 25.50
CA VAL A 48 10.11 20.30 24.92
C VAL A 48 11.52 20.15 25.48
N TYR A 49 12.53 20.03 24.61
CA TYR A 49 13.93 19.94 25.03
C TYR A 49 14.54 21.34 25.21
N GLU A 50 15.43 21.51 26.19
CA GLU A 50 16.27 22.70 26.33
C GLU A 50 17.47 22.60 25.35
N GLU A 51 17.92 23.73 24.80
CA GLU A 51 18.96 23.80 23.76
C GLU A 51 20.25 23.07 24.21
N GLY A 52 20.56 21.94 23.57
CA GLY A 52 21.73 21.09 23.88
C GLY A 52 21.47 19.80 24.67
N GLU A 53 20.26 19.56 25.18
CA GLU A 53 19.92 18.27 25.84
C GLU A 53 19.66 17.13 24.85
N ALA A 54 19.17 17.45 23.64
CA ALA A 54 18.90 16.44 22.60
C ALA A 54 20.19 15.76 22.09
N GLU A 55 21.30 16.50 22.00
CA GLU A 55 22.60 15.96 21.57
C GLU A 55 23.23 15.01 22.60
N LEU A 56 23.04 15.27 23.91
CA LEU A 56 23.59 14.42 24.97
C LEU A 56 22.86 13.08 25.11
N LEU A 57 21.55 13.03 24.81
CA LEU A 57 20.78 11.78 24.79
C LEU A 57 21.13 10.91 23.58
N ALA A 58 21.47 11.53 22.44
CA ALA A 58 21.90 10.81 21.24
C ALA A 58 23.33 10.23 21.35
N GLU A 59 24.19 10.79 22.20
CA GLU A 59 25.56 10.28 22.41
C GLU A 59 25.67 9.15 23.46
N GLU A 60 24.70 9.01 24.38
CA GLU A 60 24.73 7.98 25.45
C GLU A 60 24.07 6.65 25.02
N GLU A 61 23.20 6.64 24.01
CA GLU A 61 22.55 5.45 23.44
C GLU A 61 23.00 5.28 21.98
N GLY A 62 23.84 4.26 21.74
CA GLY A 62 24.47 4.02 20.44
C GLY A 62 23.49 3.89 19.27
N GLU A 63 23.98 4.22 18.08
CA GLU A 63 23.29 4.25 16.79
C GLU A 63 22.62 2.90 16.40
N ASP A 64 21.44 2.62 16.98
CA ASP A 64 20.53 1.57 16.55
C ASP A 64 19.16 2.18 16.21
N ALA A 65 18.74 2.07 14.94
CA ALA A 65 17.48 2.64 14.42
C ALA A 65 16.19 2.01 15.01
N GLU A 66 16.31 0.97 15.85
CA GLU A 66 15.18 0.43 16.63
C GLU A 66 14.87 1.27 17.89
N ILE A 67 15.79 2.10 18.35
CA ILE A 67 15.61 2.91 19.57
C ILE A 67 14.77 4.16 19.25
N ASP A 68 14.89 4.74 18.06
CA ASP A 68 14.26 6.02 17.71
C ASP A 68 12.71 5.98 17.67
N ALA A 69 12.14 4.84 17.27
CA ALA A 69 10.69 4.61 17.33
C ALA A 69 10.18 4.49 18.78
N LEU A 70 11.00 3.99 19.70
CA LEU A 70 10.70 3.95 21.13
C LEU A 70 10.91 5.34 21.78
N THR A 71 11.74 6.20 21.19
CA THR A 71 11.96 7.59 21.62
C THR A 71 10.72 8.45 21.34
N ALA A 72 10.06 8.27 20.19
CA ALA A 72 8.83 8.99 19.84
C ALA A 72 7.66 8.71 20.81
N GLU A 73 7.52 7.47 21.29
CA GLU A 73 6.55 7.12 22.35
C GLU A 73 6.95 7.61 23.74
N ARG A 74 8.26 7.87 23.98
CA ARG A 74 8.72 8.46 25.25
C ARG A 74 8.40 9.94 25.36
N ASP A 75 8.33 10.69 24.26
CA ASP A 75 8.28 12.15 24.29
C ASP A 75 6.93 12.79 23.85
N GLU A 76 5.95 11.99 23.40
CA GLU A 76 4.56 12.44 23.17
C GLU A 76 3.52 11.55 23.91
N LYS A 77 2.54 12.16 24.58
CA LYS A 77 1.37 11.50 25.18
C LYS A 77 0.10 11.99 24.51
N THR A 78 -0.74 11.07 24.03
CA THR A 78 -1.98 11.40 23.32
C THR A 78 -3.20 10.81 24.02
N PHE A 79 -4.28 11.60 24.08
CA PHE A 79 -5.53 11.24 24.74
C PHE A 79 -6.71 11.60 23.86
N LEU A 80 -7.67 10.69 23.72
CA LEU A 80 -8.90 10.97 23.00
C LEU A 80 -9.77 11.93 23.81
N LEU A 81 -10.18 13.04 23.20
CA LEU A 81 -10.95 14.07 23.90
C LEU A 81 -12.44 13.68 23.97
N ASP A 82 -12.73 12.71 24.82
CA ASP A 82 -14.07 12.14 25.07
C ASP A 82 -14.73 12.75 26.33
N GLU A 83 -16.03 12.53 26.54
CA GLU A 83 -16.68 12.89 27.81
C GLU A 83 -16.10 12.05 28.97
N ALA A 84 -15.74 10.79 28.70
CA ALA A 84 -15.26 9.85 29.68
C ALA A 84 -13.96 10.29 30.38
N ILE A 85 -13.13 11.13 29.77
CA ILE A 85 -11.88 11.61 30.41
C ILE A 85 -12.13 12.67 31.48
N HIS A 86 -13.35 13.21 31.62
CA HIS A 86 -13.70 14.23 32.62
C HIS A 86 -12.67 15.36 32.68
N PHE A 87 -12.43 16.01 31.54
CA PHE A 87 -11.46 17.09 31.41
C PHE A 87 -11.88 18.30 32.26
N ARG A 88 -10.97 18.81 33.09
CA ARG A 88 -11.21 19.89 34.06
C ARG A 88 -10.07 20.89 34.04
N VAL A 89 -10.40 22.15 34.31
CA VAL A 89 -9.42 23.23 34.45
C VAL A 89 -9.63 23.93 35.78
N GLU A 90 -8.60 23.99 36.60
CA GLU A 90 -8.63 24.64 37.92
C GLU A 90 -7.57 25.74 38.00
N SER A 91 -7.90 26.84 38.69
CA SER A 91 -6.95 27.91 39.01
C SER A 91 -6.61 27.85 40.50
N ARG A 92 -5.40 27.40 40.85
CA ARG A 92 -4.96 27.26 42.24
C ARG A 92 -4.35 28.57 42.79
N ASN A 93 -4.26 28.66 44.12
CA ASN A 93 -3.85 29.86 44.87
C ASN A 93 -2.59 30.54 44.30
N ARG A 94 -2.73 31.80 43.85
CA ARG A 94 -1.67 32.69 43.30
C ARG A 94 -1.04 32.23 41.96
N SER A 95 -1.89 32.11 40.94
CA SER A 95 -1.57 32.16 39.49
C SER A 95 -1.24 30.86 38.75
N GLU A 96 -1.24 29.71 39.42
CA GLU A 96 -1.06 28.41 38.75
C GLU A 96 -2.37 27.94 38.10
N LYS A 97 -2.31 27.60 36.81
CA LYS A 97 -3.42 27.03 36.04
C LYS A 97 -3.14 25.56 35.80
N VAL A 98 -4.12 24.71 36.12
CA VAL A 98 -3.97 23.26 36.08
C VAL A 98 -5.05 22.67 35.19
N LEU A 99 -4.65 21.86 34.22
CA LEU A 99 -5.54 21.05 33.39
C LEU A 99 -5.46 19.61 33.90
N ALA A 100 -6.59 18.93 34.10
CA ALA A 100 -6.59 17.54 34.54
C ALA A 100 -7.63 16.70 33.82
N TRP A 101 -7.31 15.43 33.60
CA TRP A 101 -8.22 14.44 33.01
C TRP A 101 -7.93 13.05 33.56
N LYS A 102 -8.94 12.20 33.59
CA LYS A 102 -8.84 10.80 34.06
C LYS A 102 -8.02 9.98 33.09
N ASP A 103 -7.19 9.10 33.65
CA ASP A 103 -6.53 8.06 32.87
C ASP A 103 -7.52 6.89 32.67
N LEU A 104 -7.98 6.69 31.44
CA LEU A 104 -8.89 5.58 31.10
C LEU A 104 -8.17 4.24 30.94
N SER A 105 -6.83 4.25 30.88
CA SER A 105 -5.99 3.06 30.73
C SER A 105 -5.33 2.61 32.05
N GLY A 106 -5.36 3.46 33.08
CA GLY A 106 -4.75 3.25 34.39
C GLY A 106 -5.67 2.63 35.45
N ASP A 107 -5.22 2.65 36.70
CA ASP A 107 -6.00 2.15 37.84
C ASP A 107 -7.16 3.11 38.18
N VAL A 108 -8.20 2.58 38.83
CA VAL A 108 -9.38 3.37 39.21
C VAL A 108 -8.97 4.54 40.11
N GLY A 109 -9.12 5.77 39.61
CA GLY A 109 -8.78 7.00 40.32
C GLY A 109 -7.49 7.68 39.85
N ASP A 110 -6.77 7.09 38.89
CA ASP A 110 -5.61 7.70 38.25
C ASP A 110 -6.02 8.86 37.34
N LEU A 111 -5.23 9.93 37.36
CA LEU A 111 -5.46 11.12 36.55
C LEU A 111 -4.15 11.77 36.12
N TYR A 112 -4.18 12.39 34.95
CA TYR A 112 -3.12 13.26 34.47
C TYR A 112 -3.36 14.69 34.93
N GLU A 113 -2.27 15.37 35.30
CA GLU A 113 -2.26 16.76 35.72
C GLU A 113 -1.22 17.52 34.88
N PHE A 114 -1.66 18.49 34.09
CA PHE A 114 -0.79 19.40 33.35
C PHE A 114 -0.80 20.78 34.02
N ILE A 115 0.34 21.16 34.59
CA ILE A 115 0.53 22.45 35.25
C ILE A 115 1.08 23.43 34.22
N CYS A 116 0.31 24.46 33.88
CA CYS A 116 0.77 25.50 32.95
C CYS A 116 1.86 26.36 33.58
N ASP A 117 2.79 26.83 32.75
CA ASP A 117 3.75 27.83 33.16
C ASP A 117 3.05 29.14 33.62
N PRO A 118 3.57 29.87 34.62
CA PRO A 118 2.99 31.14 35.09
C PRO A 118 2.87 32.23 34.03
N SER A 119 3.60 32.13 32.91
CA SER A 119 3.49 33.02 31.75
C SER A 119 2.24 32.79 30.90
N ALA A 120 1.53 31.67 31.09
CA ALA A 120 0.33 31.34 30.33
C ALA A 120 -0.81 32.35 30.61
N GLN A 121 -1.31 33.00 29.55
CA GLN A 121 -2.38 33.98 29.67
C GLN A 121 -3.70 33.30 30.04
N SER A 122 -4.43 33.85 31.02
CA SER A 122 -5.72 33.29 31.45
C SER A 122 -6.73 33.17 30.30
N ALA A 123 -6.74 34.13 29.37
CA ALA A 123 -7.59 34.09 28.19
C ALA A 123 -7.28 32.91 27.25
N GLN A 124 -6.01 32.48 27.18
CA GLN A 124 -5.59 31.35 26.36
C GLN A 124 -6.01 30.01 26.99
N VAL A 125 -5.90 29.90 28.32
CA VAL A 125 -6.37 28.72 29.08
C VAL A 125 -7.90 28.60 29.03
N GLU A 126 -8.63 29.71 29.16
CA GLU A 126 -10.10 29.73 29.02
C GLU A 126 -10.54 29.38 27.59
N ALA A 127 -9.81 29.84 26.57
CA ALA A 127 -10.05 29.45 25.20
C ALA A 127 -9.77 27.95 24.97
N PHE A 128 -8.74 27.41 25.64
CA PHE A 128 -8.40 25.99 25.58
C PHE A 128 -9.50 25.12 26.17
N GLU A 129 -10.00 25.48 27.35
CA GLU A 129 -11.13 24.83 28.00
C GLU A 129 -12.39 24.86 27.13
N ARG A 130 -12.72 26.02 26.56
CA ARG A 130 -13.89 26.16 25.68
C ARG A 130 -13.77 25.29 24.42
N ILE A 131 -12.60 25.27 23.79
CA ILE A 131 -12.37 24.42 22.61
C ILE A 131 -12.44 22.94 22.98
N ALA A 132 -11.94 22.56 24.16
CA ALA A 132 -12.07 21.19 24.65
C ALA A 132 -13.55 20.79 24.80
N LYS A 133 -14.37 21.63 25.44
CA LYS A 133 -15.83 21.41 25.57
C LYS A 133 -16.54 21.32 24.22
N GLN A 134 -16.17 22.17 23.26
CA GLN A 134 -16.70 22.12 21.90
C GLN A 134 -16.36 20.80 21.22
N CYS A 135 -15.11 20.35 21.31
CA CYS A 135 -14.67 19.07 20.76
C CYS A 135 -15.39 17.88 21.41
N GLN A 136 -15.58 17.89 22.73
CA GLN A 136 -16.36 16.86 23.45
C GLN A 136 -17.85 16.87 23.03
N TYR A 137 -18.46 18.05 22.86
CA TYR A 137 -19.82 18.20 22.33
C TYR A 137 -19.95 17.60 20.93
N GLU A 138 -19.04 17.98 20.03
CA GLU A 138 -19.07 17.48 18.66
C GLU A 138 -18.94 15.97 18.59
N ARG A 139 -18.08 15.41 19.44
CA ARG A 139 -17.88 13.97 19.55
C ARG A 139 -19.12 13.24 20.10
N LYS A 140 -19.69 13.74 21.21
CA LYS A 140 -20.86 13.15 21.87
C LYS A 140 -22.11 13.15 20.98
N TYR A 141 -22.36 14.26 20.28
CA TYR A 141 -23.58 14.44 19.49
C TYR A 141 -23.39 14.23 17.98
N ARG A 142 -22.16 13.97 17.51
CA ARG A 142 -21.78 13.81 16.09
C ARG A 142 -22.32 14.95 15.22
N ARG A 143 -22.26 16.19 15.73
CA ARG A 143 -22.80 17.40 15.11
C ARG A 143 -21.89 18.58 15.43
N SER A 144 -21.83 19.57 14.53
CA SER A 144 -20.97 20.74 14.74
C SER A 144 -21.38 21.58 15.97
N HIS A 145 -20.37 22.03 16.72
CA HIS A 145 -20.52 22.91 17.89
C HIS A 145 -21.13 24.27 17.54
N ALA A 146 -21.18 24.65 16.25
CA ALA A 146 -21.86 25.85 15.78
C ALA A 146 -23.37 25.85 16.09
N THR A 147 -23.95 24.69 16.42
CA THR A 147 -25.35 24.53 16.83
C THR A 147 -25.52 24.32 18.34
N ALA A 148 -24.42 24.26 19.10
CA ALA A 148 -24.46 24.07 20.56
C ALA A 148 -24.89 25.36 21.26
N SER A 149 -25.80 25.24 22.22
CA SER A 149 -26.07 26.31 23.18
C SER A 149 -25.03 26.31 24.31
N ASP A 150 -24.91 27.42 25.03
CA ASP A 150 -24.06 27.46 26.23
C ASP A 150 -24.48 26.41 27.27
N ALA A 151 -25.77 26.08 27.35
CA ALA A 151 -26.29 25.03 28.22
C ALA A 151 -25.79 23.63 27.80
N ASP A 152 -25.60 23.41 26.50
CA ASP A 152 -25.07 22.14 25.99
C ASP A 152 -23.56 22.02 26.26
N LEU A 153 -22.81 23.12 26.29
CA LEU A 153 -21.38 23.04 26.64
C LEU A 153 -21.15 22.84 28.14
N ARG A 154 -22.08 23.28 28.99
CA ARG A 154 -22.02 23.07 30.45
C ARG A 154 -22.14 21.61 30.90
N GLN A 155 -22.64 20.71 30.05
CA GLN A 155 -22.70 19.29 30.41
C GLN A 155 -21.30 18.65 30.53
N PHE A 156 -20.27 19.31 30.02
CA PHE A 156 -18.87 18.91 30.12
C PHE A 156 -18.14 19.66 31.26
N GLU A 157 -18.88 20.32 32.14
CA GLU A 157 -18.38 20.89 33.39
C GLU A 157 -18.62 19.87 34.52
N PHE A 158 -17.53 19.33 35.06
CA PHE A 158 -17.56 18.26 36.07
C PHE A 158 -17.31 18.84 37.47
N ASP A 159 -18.07 19.87 37.84
CA ASP A 159 -17.92 20.62 39.11
C ASP A 159 -18.30 19.80 40.36
N ASP A 160 -19.05 18.71 40.18
CA ASP A 160 -19.50 17.81 41.25
C ASP A 160 -18.42 16.78 41.68
N GLU A 161 -17.26 16.74 41.00
CA GLU A 161 -16.16 15.83 41.30
C GLU A 161 -15.21 16.37 42.39
N GLN A 162 -14.50 15.46 43.07
CA GLN A 162 -13.49 15.83 44.08
C GLN A 162 -12.43 16.76 43.48
N PRO A 163 -11.95 17.77 44.23
CA PRO A 163 -10.96 18.74 43.73
C PRO A 163 -9.72 18.03 43.22
N ILE A 164 -9.06 18.60 42.19
CA ILE A 164 -7.91 17.95 41.56
C ILE A 164 -6.82 17.77 42.63
N PRO A 165 -6.39 16.54 42.95
CA PRO A 165 -5.33 16.28 43.91
C PRO A 165 -4.02 16.96 43.46
N GLN A 166 -3.22 17.48 44.42
CA GLN A 166 -1.98 18.19 44.09
C GLN A 166 -0.82 17.21 43.92
N ALA A 167 -0.13 17.24 42.77
CA ALA A 167 1.04 16.39 42.50
C ALA A 167 2.26 16.58 43.44
N SER A 168 2.24 17.45 44.47
CA SER A 168 3.38 17.66 45.40
C SER A 168 2.98 17.73 46.88
N PRO A 169 3.73 17.12 47.81
CA PRO A 169 3.59 17.34 49.25
C PRO A 169 4.26 18.66 49.67
N ILE A 170 3.48 19.52 50.34
CA ILE A 170 3.91 20.80 50.89
C ILE A 170 4.92 20.55 52.04
N HIS A 171 6.19 20.97 51.85
CA HIS A 171 7.34 21.07 52.78
C HIS A 171 8.40 19.94 52.80
N SER A 172 9.64 20.33 52.51
CA SER A 172 10.85 19.86 53.21
C SER A 172 11.80 21.07 53.38
N PRO A 173 12.47 21.25 54.54
CA PRO A 173 12.88 22.57 55.02
C PRO A 173 14.29 22.94 54.56
N THR A 174 14.49 24.18 54.09
CA THR A 174 15.84 24.73 53.96
C THR A 174 15.95 26.06 54.71
N LEU A 175 16.77 25.99 55.76
CA LEU A 175 17.33 27.02 56.61
C LEU A 175 17.40 28.44 56.00
N ALA A 176 16.89 29.39 56.77
CA ALA A 176 17.04 30.81 56.60
C ALA A 176 18.51 31.27 56.61
N ARG A 177 18.90 32.07 55.59
CA ARG A 177 19.83 33.21 55.71
C ARG A 177 19.50 34.30 54.67
N SER A 178 18.69 35.26 55.12
CA SER A 178 18.88 36.71 55.11
C SER A 178 19.73 37.43 54.05
N ILE A 179 19.14 38.55 53.55
CA ILE A 179 19.74 39.88 53.26
C ILE A 179 20.50 40.01 51.92
N GLU A 180 20.37 41.04 51.07
CA GLU A 180 19.57 42.28 50.97
C GLU A 180 19.88 42.86 49.55
N SER A 181 18.86 43.19 48.75
CA SER A 181 18.43 44.56 48.38
C SER A 181 19.34 45.39 47.48
N ALA A 182 18.78 45.94 46.40
CA ALA A 182 18.83 47.38 46.12
C ALA A 182 17.71 47.82 45.15
N ASP A 183 17.03 48.88 45.56
CA ASP A 183 16.40 49.90 44.72
C ASP A 183 15.01 49.66 44.11
N ALA A 184 14.06 49.75 45.04
CA ALA A 184 12.89 50.57 44.86
C ALA A 184 13.24 52.00 44.38
N MET A 185 12.51 52.51 43.37
CA MET A 185 12.20 53.93 43.30
C MET A 185 10.83 54.17 42.65
N PHE A 186 10.03 54.97 43.36
CA PHE A 186 8.89 55.75 42.87
C PHE A 186 7.55 55.06 42.54
N GLN A 187 6.82 54.78 43.61
CA GLN A 187 5.51 55.37 43.92
C GLN A 187 4.75 56.17 42.85
N LEU A 188 3.47 55.75 42.73
CA LEU A 188 2.24 56.55 42.82
C LEU A 188 1.58 57.15 41.55
N LYS A 189 0.38 56.59 41.31
CA LYS A 189 -0.94 57.23 41.11
C LYS A 189 -1.17 58.18 39.93
N ASN A 190 -2.21 57.88 39.17
CA ASN A 190 -3.43 58.70 39.22
C ASN A 190 -4.70 57.89 38.91
N GLU A 191 -5.67 58.07 39.81
CA GLU A 191 -7.05 57.58 39.81
C GLU A 191 -7.95 58.48 38.95
N ALA A 192 -9.10 57.95 38.51
CA ALA A 192 -10.44 58.55 38.63
C ALA A 192 -11.42 57.94 37.61
N ASN A 193 -12.72 57.73 37.87
CA ASN A 193 -13.50 57.55 39.09
C ASN A 193 -14.93 57.14 38.63
N MET A 194 -15.66 56.49 39.54
CA MET A 194 -17.13 56.51 39.71
C MET A 194 -18.03 55.70 38.75
N GLY A 195 -18.88 54.87 39.38
CA GLY A 195 -19.93 54.07 38.75
C GLY A 195 -21.35 54.56 39.04
N VAL A 196 -22.32 53.67 38.83
CA VAL A 196 -23.54 53.41 39.64
C VAL A 196 -24.53 52.54 38.81
N LYS A 197 -25.12 51.55 39.47
CA LYS A 197 -26.25 50.70 39.02
C LYS A 197 -27.60 51.43 39.17
N ARG A 198 -28.58 51.12 38.29
CA ARG A 198 -29.94 50.56 38.60
C ARG A 198 -31.07 51.02 37.64
N ASP A 199 -31.77 49.99 37.11
CA ASP A 199 -33.23 49.76 37.05
C ASP A 199 -34.25 50.55 36.18
N SER A 200 -35.10 49.72 35.54
CA SER A 200 -36.54 49.84 35.14
C SER A 200 -37.04 50.77 34.01
N GLY A 201 -37.70 50.16 33.01
CA GLY A 201 -39.17 50.31 32.85
C GLY A 201 -39.78 51.27 31.82
N ALA A 202 -40.12 50.71 30.64
CA ALA A 202 -41.36 50.83 29.83
C ALA A 202 -41.82 52.15 29.15
N TYR A 203 -42.71 51.94 28.13
CA TYR A 203 -43.58 52.86 27.32
C TYR A 203 -42.94 53.38 26.01
N LEU A 204 -43.57 53.46 24.81
CA LEU A 204 -44.92 53.25 24.22
C LEU A 204 -44.72 53.14 22.68
N ALA A 205 -45.37 52.18 22.00
CA ALA A 205 -46.44 52.37 20.99
C ALA A 205 -46.24 53.43 19.89
N ASP A 206 -46.24 53.02 18.62
CA ASP A 206 -47.28 53.50 17.69
C ASP A 206 -47.57 52.52 16.53
N THR A 207 -48.84 52.56 16.14
CA THR A 207 -49.58 51.86 15.09
C THR A 207 -49.20 52.38 13.68
N VAL A 208 -49.46 51.72 12.53
CA VAL A 208 -50.77 51.51 11.91
C VAL A 208 -50.72 50.45 10.78
N ASP A 209 -51.84 49.75 10.71
CA ASP A 209 -52.33 48.75 9.76
C ASP A 209 -52.73 49.38 8.40
N LEU A 210 -52.69 48.59 7.31
CA LEU A 210 -53.82 48.39 6.38
C LEU A 210 -53.41 47.49 5.21
N SER A 211 -54.24 46.47 5.03
CA SER A 211 -54.08 45.29 4.19
C SER A 211 -54.91 45.40 2.89
N PRO A 212 -55.33 44.30 2.26
CA PRO A 212 -54.90 43.80 0.94
C PRO A 212 -55.99 44.02 -0.14
N THR A 213 -55.82 43.50 -1.36
CA THR A 213 -56.89 42.78 -2.12
C THR A 213 -56.33 42.22 -3.44
N SER A 214 -56.79 41.00 -3.71
CA SER A 214 -56.61 40.06 -4.82
C SER A 214 -57.29 40.45 -6.14
N GLN A 215 -56.85 39.88 -7.28
CA GLN A 215 -57.66 39.02 -8.17
C GLN A 215 -56.92 38.63 -9.48
N GLU A 216 -57.40 37.52 -10.05
CA GLU A 216 -56.87 36.65 -11.10
C GLU A 216 -57.02 37.19 -12.54
N SER A 217 -56.24 36.66 -13.52
CA SER A 217 -56.74 35.85 -14.65
C SER A 217 -55.71 35.62 -15.79
N GLU A 218 -55.75 34.39 -16.32
CA GLU A 218 -55.34 33.78 -17.61
C GLU A 218 -54.96 34.74 -18.78
N GLY A 219 -54.09 34.44 -19.76
CA GLY A 219 -53.26 33.30 -20.20
C GLY A 219 -52.80 33.57 -21.64
N GLN A 220 -51.64 33.06 -22.09
CA GLN A 220 -51.32 32.65 -23.49
C GLN A 220 -49.86 32.19 -23.63
N GLU A 221 -49.71 31.08 -24.37
CA GLU A 221 -48.47 30.37 -24.73
C GLU A 221 -47.59 31.16 -25.71
N GLU A 222 -46.25 31.02 -25.61
CA GLU A 222 -45.44 30.36 -26.64
C GLU A 222 -43.95 30.19 -26.21
N ALA A 223 -43.50 28.93 -26.31
CA ALA A 223 -42.16 28.40 -26.59
C ALA A 223 -40.89 29.08 -26.05
N SER A 224 -40.20 28.40 -25.11
CA SER A 224 -38.78 28.07 -25.27
C SER A 224 -38.35 26.91 -24.36
N THR A 225 -37.76 25.92 -25.03
CA THR A 225 -37.02 24.74 -24.56
C THR A 225 -36.19 24.94 -23.29
N SER A 226 -36.40 24.10 -22.28
CA SER A 226 -35.35 23.74 -21.32
C SER A 226 -35.52 22.29 -20.83
N VAL A 227 -34.40 21.58 -20.91
CA VAL A 227 -34.17 20.19 -20.60
C VAL A 227 -34.10 20.04 -19.08
N ASN A 228 -35.02 19.29 -18.48
CA ASN A 228 -34.88 18.81 -17.10
C ASN A 228 -34.07 17.51 -17.10
N SER A 229 -32.77 17.62 -16.86
CA SER A 229 -31.92 16.49 -16.50
C SER A 229 -32.06 16.20 -15.01
N SER A 230 -32.90 15.23 -14.66
CA SER A 230 -32.86 14.57 -13.35
C SER A 230 -31.58 13.74 -13.25
N SER A 231 -30.79 14.03 -12.22
CA SER A 231 -29.57 13.29 -11.85
C SER A 231 -29.93 11.86 -11.42
N HIS A 232 -29.86 10.92 -12.34
CA HIS A 232 -29.76 9.49 -12.03
C HIS A 232 -28.27 9.09 -11.96
N PRO A 233 -27.87 8.22 -11.02
CA PRO A 233 -26.57 7.54 -11.09
C PRO A 233 -26.50 6.72 -12.38
N ASN A 234 -25.32 6.64 -13.00
CA ASN A 234 -25.13 5.92 -14.27
C ASN A 234 -25.74 4.51 -14.19
N PRO A 235 -26.63 4.11 -15.12
CA PRO A 235 -27.19 2.77 -15.14
C PRO A 235 -26.09 1.75 -15.47
N PRO A 236 -26.11 0.54 -14.88
CA PRO A 236 -25.21 -0.53 -15.27
C PRO A 236 -25.43 -0.90 -16.74
N PRO A 237 -24.39 -1.40 -17.43
CA PRO A 237 -24.51 -1.90 -18.79
C PRO A 237 -25.54 -3.04 -18.85
N THR A 238 -26.34 -3.08 -19.91
CA THR A 238 -27.32 -4.17 -20.15
C THR A 238 -26.57 -5.48 -20.40
N ALA A 239 -26.99 -6.57 -19.74
CA ALA A 239 -26.32 -7.87 -19.87
C ALA A 239 -26.29 -8.37 -21.34
N PRO A 240 -25.16 -8.91 -21.83
CA PRO A 240 -25.08 -9.50 -23.16
C PRO A 240 -25.96 -10.76 -23.26
N PRO A 241 -26.40 -11.14 -24.49
CA PRO A 241 -27.22 -12.32 -24.70
C PRO A 241 -26.53 -13.59 -24.19
N GLN A 242 -27.25 -14.37 -23.39
CA GLN A 242 -26.68 -15.48 -22.63
C GLN A 242 -26.52 -16.76 -23.46
N PRO A 243 -25.40 -17.47 -23.32
CA PRO A 243 -25.24 -18.80 -23.89
C PRO A 243 -26.01 -19.87 -23.08
N GLU A 244 -26.51 -20.91 -23.74
CA GLU A 244 -27.19 -22.03 -23.07
C GLU A 244 -26.16 -22.85 -22.24
N PRO A 245 -26.40 -23.06 -20.93
CA PRO A 245 -25.48 -23.81 -20.07
C PRO A 245 -25.55 -25.31 -20.38
N LEU A 246 -24.40 -25.96 -20.59
CA LEU A 246 -24.29 -27.42 -20.74
C LEU A 246 -24.32 -28.13 -19.38
N GLU A 247 -23.58 -27.58 -18.42
CA GLU A 247 -23.45 -28.11 -17.05
C GLU A 247 -23.43 -26.94 -16.06
N VAL A 248 -24.12 -27.08 -14.93
CA VAL A 248 -24.14 -26.07 -13.87
C VAL A 248 -23.21 -26.54 -12.76
N LEU A 249 -22.17 -25.75 -12.47
CA LEU A 249 -21.14 -26.06 -11.47
C LEU A 249 -21.55 -25.56 -10.08
N SER A 250 -22.14 -24.37 -10.01
CA SER A 250 -22.72 -23.83 -8.77
C SER A 250 -23.94 -22.95 -9.07
N HIS A 251 -24.88 -22.91 -8.13
CA HIS A 251 -26.07 -22.06 -8.19
C HIS A 251 -26.49 -21.71 -6.76
N GLU A 252 -26.26 -20.48 -6.35
CA GLU A 252 -26.50 -20.03 -4.98
C GLU A 252 -27.19 -18.65 -4.95
N LEU A 253 -27.88 -18.35 -3.87
CA LEU A 253 -28.54 -17.05 -3.65
C LEU A 253 -27.61 -16.07 -2.93
N ALA A 254 -27.63 -14.82 -3.35
CA ALA A 254 -26.79 -13.75 -2.80
C ALA A 254 -27.46 -12.37 -2.90
N GLU A 255 -26.90 -11.37 -2.23
CA GLU A 255 -27.19 -9.95 -2.40
C GLU A 255 -26.19 -9.34 -3.39
N LEU A 256 -26.66 -8.48 -4.29
CA LEU A 256 -25.81 -7.83 -5.29
C LEU A 256 -25.52 -6.38 -4.89
N HIS A 257 -24.23 -6.05 -4.85
CA HIS A 257 -23.72 -4.71 -4.60
C HIS A 257 -22.84 -4.26 -5.78
N PHE A 258 -22.84 -2.96 -6.05
CA PHE A 258 -22.09 -2.33 -7.13
C PHE A 258 -21.16 -1.26 -6.56
N PHE A 259 -19.91 -1.24 -6.99
CA PHE A 259 -18.94 -0.24 -6.56
C PHE A 259 -19.17 1.10 -7.25
N ASP A 260 -19.30 2.15 -6.47
CA ASP A 260 -19.44 3.51 -6.97
C ASP A 260 -18.15 4.31 -6.78
N PHE A 261 -17.47 4.62 -7.90
CA PHE A 261 -16.17 5.31 -7.91
C PHE A 261 -16.17 6.68 -7.21
N PRO A 262 -17.21 7.53 -7.33
CA PRO A 262 -17.28 8.78 -6.56
C PRO A 262 -17.35 8.59 -5.05
N SER A 263 -18.10 7.59 -4.56
CA SER A 263 -18.24 7.36 -3.12
C SER A 263 -17.17 6.44 -2.52
N GLY A 264 -16.46 5.68 -3.36
CA GLY A 264 -15.47 4.69 -2.92
C GLY A 264 -16.09 3.57 -2.09
N SER A 265 -17.33 3.19 -2.37
CA SER A 265 -18.05 2.18 -1.58
C SER A 265 -18.99 1.30 -2.42
N PHE A 266 -19.23 0.09 -1.94
CA PHE A 266 -20.19 -0.84 -2.53
C PHE A 266 -21.62 -0.50 -2.10
N MET A 267 -22.48 -0.15 -3.05
CA MET A 267 -23.88 0.15 -2.83
C MET A 267 -24.76 -1.03 -3.21
N LEU A 268 -25.70 -1.39 -2.33
CA LEU A 268 -26.69 -2.44 -2.57
C LEU A 268 -27.55 -2.10 -3.80
N ARG A 269 -27.68 -3.06 -4.72
CA ARG A 269 -28.51 -2.97 -5.93
C ARG A 269 -29.73 -3.88 -5.85
N ASP A 270 -29.54 -5.11 -5.37
CA ASP A 270 -30.61 -6.10 -5.24
C ASP A 270 -30.35 -6.99 -4.02
N VAL A 271 -31.42 -7.28 -3.27
CA VAL A 271 -31.38 -8.06 -2.03
C VAL A 271 -31.41 -9.56 -2.30
N SER A 272 -31.85 -9.99 -3.50
CA SER A 272 -31.92 -11.41 -3.82
C SER A 272 -31.68 -11.68 -5.30
N VAL A 273 -30.45 -12.14 -5.58
CA VAL A 273 -30.02 -12.60 -6.90
C VAL A 273 -29.59 -14.07 -6.82
N ALA A 274 -29.79 -14.80 -7.92
CA ALA A 274 -29.23 -16.11 -8.14
C ALA A 274 -27.92 -15.96 -8.91
N ALA A 275 -26.81 -16.37 -8.29
CA ALA A 275 -25.49 -16.42 -8.91
C ALA A 275 -25.22 -17.86 -9.37
N GLN A 276 -25.07 -18.05 -10.69
CA GLN A 276 -24.88 -19.34 -11.33
C GLN A 276 -23.56 -19.37 -12.10
N VAL A 277 -22.74 -20.39 -11.83
CA VAL A 277 -21.54 -20.71 -12.63
C VAL A 277 -21.84 -21.91 -13.50
N SER A 278 -21.58 -21.80 -14.81
CA SER A 278 -21.91 -22.84 -15.79
C SER A 278 -20.83 -23.06 -16.84
N ASP A 279 -20.74 -24.29 -17.36
CA ASP A 279 -19.93 -24.68 -18.51
C ASP A 279 -20.72 -24.44 -19.81
N ILE A 280 -20.15 -23.69 -20.75
CA ILE A 280 -20.70 -23.42 -22.08
C ILE A 280 -20.06 -24.34 -23.15
N GLY A 281 -19.05 -25.10 -22.78
CA GLY A 281 -18.25 -25.94 -23.67
C GLY A 281 -17.01 -25.23 -24.21
N ASN A 282 -16.13 -26.00 -24.85
CA ASN A 282 -14.84 -25.53 -25.37
C ASN A 282 -13.96 -24.82 -24.32
N TRP A 283 -14.03 -25.25 -23.05
CA TRP A 283 -13.33 -24.65 -21.91
C TRP A 283 -13.75 -23.22 -21.56
N ASN A 284 -14.93 -22.80 -22.04
CA ASN A 284 -15.52 -21.52 -21.68
C ASN A 284 -16.57 -21.73 -20.58
N TYR A 285 -16.45 -20.94 -19.51
CA TYR A 285 -17.36 -20.96 -18.39
C TYR A 285 -17.97 -19.57 -18.21
N TRP A 286 -19.16 -19.52 -17.62
CA TRP A 286 -19.96 -18.31 -17.49
C TRP A 286 -20.41 -18.10 -16.05
N LEU A 287 -20.27 -16.87 -15.56
CA LEU A 287 -20.92 -16.39 -14.36
C LEU A 287 -22.14 -15.58 -14.77
N HIS A 288 -23.31 -16.04 -14.35
CA HIS A 288 -24.58 -15.37 -14.57
C HIS A 288 -25.18 -14.95 -13.22
N VAL A 289 -25.60 -13.70 -13.10
CA VAL A 289 -26.33 -13.19 -11.93
C VAL A 289 -27.62 -12.53 -12.39
N ALA A 290 -28.74 -13.04 -11.88
CA ALA A 290 -30.06 -12.52 -12.18
C ALA A 290 -30.99 -12.58 -10.97
N SER A 291 -31.96 -11.67 -10.92
CA SER A 291 -33.12 -11.77 -10.04
C SER A 291 -34.34 -12.24 -10.82
N LYS A 292 -35.50 -12.34 -10.16
CA LYS A 292 -36.75 -12.81 -10.80
C LYS A 292 -37.23 -11.87 -11.91
N ASP A 293 -36.90 -10.58 -11.81
CA ASP A 293 -37.43 -9.52 -12.66
C ASP A 293 -36.34 -8.87 -13.54
N HIS A 294 -35.05 -9.14 -13.29
CA HIS A 294 -33.95 -8.50 -14.00
C HIS A 294 -32.73 -9.41 -14.17
N GLU A 295 -32.15 -9.42 -15.38
CA GLU A 295 -30.83 -10.00 -15.65
C GLU A 295 -29.76 -8.94 -15.40
N TRP A 296 -28.98 -9.09 -14.33
CA TRP A 296 -28.03 -8.07 -13.89
C TRP A 296 -26.70 -8.17 -14.64
N LEU A 297 -26.10 -9.36 -14.70
CA LEU A 297 -24.81 -9.55 -15.36
C LEU A 297 -24.64 -10.97 -15.90
N GLY A 298 -23.91 -11.08 -17.01
CA GLY A 298 -23.41 -12.32 -17.57
C GLY A 298 -22.00 -12.07 -18.08
N ILE A 299 -21.01 -12.73 -17.50
CA ILE A 299 -19.60 -12.55 -17.85
C ILE A 299 -18.88 -13.90 -17.96
N PRO A 300 -17.85 -13.99 -18.82
CA PRO A 300 -17.02 -15.19 -18.87
C PRO A 300 -16.19 -15.31 -17.58
N VAL A 301 -16.04 -16.54 -17.08
CA VAL A 301 -15.15 -16.83 -15.96
C VAL A 301 -13.72 -16.89 -16.51
N VAL A 302 -12.98 -15.80 -16.31
CA VAL A 302 -11.58 -15.65 -16.71
C VAL A 302 -10.77 -15.07 -15.55
N ALA A 303 -9.46 -15.29 -15.56
CA ALA A 303 -8.58 -14.82 -14.48
C ALA A 303 -8.59 -13.28 -14.32
N GLU A 304 -8.84 -12.53 -15.40
CA GLU A 304 -8.91 -11.06 -15.41
C GLU A 304 -10.02 -10.52 -14.50
N MET A 305 -11.09 -11.28 -14.29
CA MET A 305 -12.20 -10.94 -13.38
C MET A 305 -11.72 -10.68 -11.94
N ASN A 306 -10.49 -11.08 -11.58
CA ASN A 306 -9.87 -10.85 -10.28
C ASN A 306 -10.77 -11.26 -9.08
N PRO A 307 -11.13 -12.54 -8.97
CA PRO A 307 -12.03 -13.02 -7.93
C PRO A 307 -11.38 -12.91 -6.54
N VAL A 308 -12.03 -12.20 -5.62
CA VAL A 308 -11.60 -12.06 -4.21
C VAL A 308 -12.73 -12.51 -3.29
N PHE A 309 -12.46 -13.54 -2.48
CA PHE A 309 -13.38 -14.06 -1.49
C PHE A 309 -13.00 -13.55 -0.10
N ASN A 310 -14.00 -13.11 0.67
CA ASN A 310 -13.84 -12.76 2.07
C ASN A 310 -14.88 -13.52 2.90
N PHE A 311 -14.38 -14.48 3.69
CA PHE A 311 -15.21 -15.33 4.53
C PHE A 311 -15.71 -14.65 5.80
N GLU A 312 -15.08 -13.57 6.24
CA GLU A 312 -15.50 -12.80 7.42
C GLU A 312 -16.76 -11.97 7.09
N PHE A 313 -16.76 -11.29 5.95
CA PHE A 313 -17.89 -10.51 5.46
C PHE A 313 -18.87 -11.32 4.59
N LEU A 314 -18.60 -12.62 4.40
CA LEU A 314 -19.36 -13.53 3.54
C LEU A 314 -19.54 -12.96 2.12
N SER A 315 -18.51 -12.35 1.58
CA SER A 315 -18.57 -11.60 0.33
C SER A 315 -17.60 -12.12 -0.73
N PHE A 316 -18.00 -11.92 -1.99
CA PHE A 316 -17.23 -12.23 -3.17
C PHE A 316 -17.18 -10.99 -4.05
N ILE A 317 -15.99 -10.47 -4.29
CA ILE A 317 -15.74 -9.26 -5.08
C ILE A 317 -15.10 -9.66 -6.40
N PHE A 318 -15.57 -9.07 -7.50
CA PHE A 318 -15.05 -9.34 -8.84
C PHE A 318 -15.24 -8.16 -9.79
N ASN A 319 -14.49 -8.16 -10.87
CA ASN A 319 -14.51 -7.11 -11.89
C ASN A 319 -15.14 -7.59 -13.19
N GLN A 320 -16.04 -6.77 -13.73
CA GLN A 320 -16.60 -6.90 -15.08
C GLN A 320 -15.88 -5.92 -16.01
N PHE A 321 -15.36 -6.43 -17.12
CA PHE A 321 -14.79 -5.63 -18.19
C PHE A 321 -15.75 -5.59 -19.37
N THR A 322 -16.07 -4.40 -19.85
CA THR A 322 -16.95 -4.18 -21.00
C THR A 322 -16.13 -3.91 -22.27
N GLU A 323 -16.72 -4.16 -23.44
CA GLU A 323 -16.06 -3.93 -24.74
C GLU A 323 -15.68 -2.45 -24.94
N ASP A 324 -16.38 -1.53 -24.27
CA ASP A 324 -16.11 -0.09 -24.28
C ASP A 324 -14.88 0.30 -23.43
N GLY A 325 -14.16 -0.68 -22.85
CA GLY A 325 -13.00 -0.45 -22.00
C GLY A 325 -13.34 0.00 -20.57
N SER A 326 -14.62 0.00 -20.19
CA SER A 326 -15.02 0.31 -18.80
C SER A 326 -14.94 -0.94 -17.93
N ALA A 327 -14.34 -0.78 -16.74
CA ALA A 327 -14.28 -1.81 -15.71
C ALA A 327 -15.21 -1.45 -14.54
N TYR A 328 -15.98 -2.42 -14.06
CA TYR A 328 -16.91 -2.27 -12.95
C TYR A 328 -16.64 -3.32 -11.88
N SER A 329 -16.54 -2.92 -10.61
CA SER A 329 -16.42 -3.85 -9.49
C SER A 329 -17.79 -4.17 -8.90
N TRP A 330 -18.06 -5.45 -8.74
CA TRP A 330 -19.28 -6.01 -8.16
C TRP A 330 -18.96 -6.80 -6.90
N LEU A 331 -19.91 -6.84 -5.97
CA LEU A 331 -19.82 -7.63 -4.75
C LEU A 331 -21.09 -8.47 -4.58
N LEU A 332 -20.92 -9.78 -4.41
CA LEU A 332 -21.98 -10.71 -4.00
C LEU A 332 -21.81 -11.04 -2.53
N ARG A 333 -22.85 -10.83 -1.72
CA ARG A 333 -22.87 -11.22 -0.31
C ARG A 333 -23.76 -12.43 -0.10
N PHE A 334 -23.26 -13.43 0.60
CA PHE A 334 -23.93 -14.71 0.84
C PHE A 334 -24.44 -14.80 2.28
N GLN A 335 -25.41 -15.68 2.50
CA GLN A 335 -26.06 -15.86 3.79
C GLN A 335 -25.13 -16.44 4.86
N ASP A 336 -24.29 -17.41 4.46
CA ASP A 336 -23.49 -18.22 5.36
C ASP A 336 -22.22 -18.74 4.69
N ARG A 337 -21.27 -19.18 5.53
CA ARG A 337 -19.96 -19.67 5.10
C ARG A 337 -20.05 -20.90 4.20
N ASP A 338 -21.00 -21.79 4.43
CA ASP A 338 -21.12 -23.02 3.64
C ASP A 338 -21.60 -22.71 2.21
N THR A 339 -22.53 -21.77 2.06
CA THR A 339 -22.99 -21.29 0.75
C THR A 339 -21.88 -20.58 -0.02
N LEU A 340 -21.10 -19.72 0.65
CA LEU A 340 -19.93 -19.09 0.03
C LEU A 340 -18.90 -20.13 -0.42
N ALA A 341 -18.62 -21.13 0.42
CA ALA A 341 -17.66 -22.20 0.10
C ALA A 341 -18.09 -23.03 -1.13
N ARG A 342 -19.38 -23.40 -1.23
CA ARG A 342 -19.92 -24.10 -2.41
C ARG A 342 -19.83 -23.25 -3.67
N PHE A 343 -20.14 -21.96 -3.57
CA PHE A 343 -20.00 -21.03 -4.69
C PHE A 343 -18.53 -20.87 -5.12
N GLN A 344 -17.62 -20.73 -4.16
CA GLN A 344 -16.18 -20.67 -4.41
C GLN A 344 -15.67 -21.93 -5.09
N GLU A 345 -16.03 -23.12 -4.61
CA GLU A 345 -15.60 -24.39 -5.22
C GLU A 345 -16.01 -24.46 -6.71
N GLY A 346 -17.27 -24.12 -7.02
CA GLY A 346 -17.75 -24.10 -8.41
C GLY A 346 -17.04 -23.07 -9.29
N LEU A 347 -16.80 -21.86 -8.77
CA LEU A 347 -16.09 -20.81 -9.51
C LEU A 347 -14.60 -21.16 -9.72
N MET A 348 -13.94 -21.70 -8.70
CA MET A 348 -12.54 -22.09 -8.77
C MET A 348 -12.33 -23.31 -9.67
N GLN A 349 -13.26 -24.27 -9.65
CA GLN A 349 -13.28 -25.35 -10.62
C GLN A 349 -13.34 -24.80 -12.05
N ALA A 350 -14.30 -23.91 -12.32
CA ALA A 350 -14.44 -23.28 -13.64
C ALA A 350 -13.17 -22.57 -14.10
N LEU A 351 -12.59 -21.75 -13.23
CA LEU A 351 -11.37 -20.98 -13.51
C LEU A 351 -10.16 -21.91 -13.75
N TRP A 352 -10.02 -22.97 -12.95
CA TRP A 352 -8.93 -23.92 -13.13
C TRP A 352 -9.08 -24.74 -14.42
N GLU A 353 -10.28 -25.23 -14.74
CA GLU A 353 -10.55 -25.99 -15.97
C GLU A 353 -10.34 -25.11 -17.22
N GLN A 354 -10.69 -23.82 -17.14
CA GLN A 354 -10.47 -22.83 -18.20
C GLN A 354 -8.97 -22.58 -18.45
N LEU A 355 -8.17 -22.44 -17.40
CA LEU A 355 -6.73 -22.15 -17.50
C LEU A 355 -5.90 -23.37 -17.92
N ASN A 356 -6.25 -24.57 -17.42
CA ASN A 356 -5.46 -25.78 -17.63
C ASN A 356 -5.93 -26.63 -18.81
N GLU A 357 -7.07 -26.28 -19.44
CA GLU A 357 -7.71 -27.04 -20.51
C GLU A 357 -7.84 -28.54 -20.18
N GLN A 358 -8.10 -28.83 -18.90
CA GLN A 358 -8.21 -30.18 -18.37
C GLN A 358 -9.44 -30.24 -17.47
N LYS A 359 -10.23 -31.31 -17.62
CA LYS A 359 -11.38 -31.52 -16.72
C LYS A 359 -10.88 -31.85 -15.31
N TRP A 360 -11.42 -31.15 -14.33
CA TRP A 360 -11.21 -31.29 -12.90
C TRP A 360 -11.34 -32.75 -12.47
N ALA A 361 -12.35 -33.45 -13.00
CA ALA A 361 -12.60 -34.88 -12.79
C ALA A 361 -11.43 -35.82 -13.18
N LYS A 362 -10.47 -35.37 -13.99
CA LYS A 362 -9.26 -36.16 -14.35
C LYS A 362 -8.06 -35.89 -13.43
N VAL A 363 -8.09 -34.81 -12.65
CA VAL A 363 -7.04 -34.45 -11.68
C VAL A 363 -7.10 -35.40 -10.48
N LYS A 364 -5.97 -35.69 -9.85
CA LYS A 364 -5.97 -36.53 -8.64
C LYS A 364 -6.63 -35.77 -7.49
N GLU A 365 -7.41 -36.48 -6.68
CA GLU A 365 -8.13 -35.90 -5.54
C GLU A 365 -7.25 -35.05 -4.61
N ARG A 366 -6.02 -35.51 -4.34
CA ARG A 366 -5.07 -34.77 -3.50
C ARG A 366 -4.59 -33.46 -4.12
N GLU A 367 -4.44 -33.42 -5.44
CA GLU A 367 -4.05 -32.20 -6.16
C GLU A 367 -5.23 -31.22 -6.18
N ARG A 368 -6.47 -31.71 -6.33
CA ARG A 368 -7.68 -30.88 -6.22
C ARG A 368 -7.79 -30.25 -4.83
N GLN A 369 -7.65 -31.05 -3.78
CA GLN A 369 -7.69 -30.55 -2.39
C GLN A 369 -6.59 -29.53 -2.15
N TYR A 370 -5.38 -29.75 -2.67
CA TYR A 370 -4.30 -28.76 -2.55
C TYR A 370 -4.65 -27.44 -3.25
N VAL A 371 -5.23 -27.50 -4.45
CA VAL A 371 -5.65 -26.30 -5.20
C VAL A 371 -6.78 -25.57 -4.45
N LEU A 372 -7.81 -26.28 -3.98
CA LEU A 372 -8.91 -25.71 -3.21
C LEU A 372 -8.43 -25.08 -1.89
N ASN A 373 -7.62 -25.81 -1.11
CA ASN A 373 -7.07 -25.32 0.15
C ASN A 373 -6.16 -24.12 -0.07
N ALA A 374 -5.32 -24.16 -1.11
CA ALA A 374 -4.55 -22.99 -1.48
C ALA A 374 -5.51 -21.82 -1.69
N PHE A 375 -6.55 -21.95 -2.51
CA PHE A 375 -7.52 -20.86 -2.70
C PHE A 375 -8.28 -20.41 -1.43
N GLU A 376 -8.48 -21.27 -0.44
CA GLU A 376 -9.10 -20.92 0.86
C GLU A 376 -8.14 -20.16 1.79
N ASP A 377 -6.92 -20.68 2.01
CA ASP A 377 -5.84 -20.07 2.82
C ASP A 377 -5.22 -18.82 2.13
N LEU A 378 -5.61 -18.61 0.86
CA LEU A 378 -5.31 -17.45 0.02
C LEU A 378 -6.29 -16.29 0.21
N THR A 379 -7.40 -16.48 0.92
CA THR A 379 -8.23 -15.37 1.37
C THR A 379 -7.52 -14.71 2.55
N MET A 380 -7.35 -13.38 2.53
CA MET A 380 -6.81 -12.69 3.70
C MET A 380 -7.76 -12.96 4.87
N GLU A 381 -7.43 -13.94 5.70
CA GLU A 381 -7.96 -13.99 7.06
C GLU A 381 -7.44 -12.71 7.71
N ASP A 382 -8.36 -11.78 7.97
CA ASP A 382 -8.04 -10.56 8.69
C ASP A 382 -7.42 -11.02 10.03
N ALA A 383 -6.11 -10.79 10.17
CA ALA A 383 -5.51 -10.81 11.49
C ALA A 383 -6.31 -9.79 12.32
N PRO A 384 -6.71 -10.13 13.56
CA PRO A 384 -7.38 -9.16 14.41
C PRO A 384 -6.58 -7.87 14.40
N GLU A 385 -7.27 -6.73 14.23
CA GLU A 385 -6.71 -5.40 14.47
C GLU A 385 -6.27 -5.35 15.94
N GLU A 386 -5.10 -5.90 16.27
CA GLU A 386 -4.31 -5.36 17.36
C GLU A 386 -3.99 -3.95 16.91
N ASP A 387 -4.48 -2.96 17.65
CA ASP A 387 -4.33 -1.52 17.39
C ASP A 387 -2.97 -1.25 16.75
N GLU A 388 -2.93 -1.26 15.41
CA GLU A 388 -1.74 -0.89 14.68
C GLU A 388 -1.67 0.61 14.92
N VAL A 389 -0.82 1.01 15.87
CA VAL A 389 -0.08 2.26 15.74
C VAL A 389 0.39 2.24 14.30
N GLU A 390 -0.29 2.98 13.43
CA GLU A 390 0.24 3.33 12.13
C GLU A 390 1.64 3.83 12.46
N THR A 391 2.66 3.05 12.11
CA THR A 391 3.95 3.61 11.82
C THR A 391 3.64 4.58 10.69
N SER A 392 3.40 5.83 11.07
CA SER A 392 3.54 6.94 10.18
C SER A 392 4.92 6.74 9.59
N GLU A 393 4.97 6.23 8.36
CA GLU A 393 6.05 6.61 7.48
C GLU A 393 5.94 8.13 7.48
N THR A 394 6.77 8.75 8.32
CA THR A 394 6.93 10.18 8.36
C THR A 394 7.25 10.54 6.92
N ASP A 395 6.32 11.24 6.28
CA ASP A 395 6.71 12.18 5.24
C ASP A 395 7.74 13.08 5.92
N GLU A 396 9.02 12.73 5.79
CA GLU A 396 10.13 13.64 6.06
C GLU A 396 10.05 14.76 5.02
N SER A 397 9.06 15.64 5.17
CA SER A 397 9.17 17.00 4.70
C SER A 397 10.12 17.72 5.66
N ASP A 398 11.40 17.42 5.52
CA ASP A 398 12.48 18.21 6.09
C ASP A 398 12.60 19.51 5.25
N ASP A 399 11.59 20.37 5.38
CA ASP A 399 11.56 21.71 4.78
C ASP A 399 11.81 22.76 5.87
N ASP A 400 13.02 22.72 6.42
CA ASP A 400 13.62 23.84 7.16
C ASP A 400 15.06 24.07 6.69
N ARG A 401 15.26 24.16 5.37
CA ARG A 401 16.42 24.85 4.80
C ARG A 401 16.03 26.29 4.48
N PRO A 402 16.82 27.29 4.90
CA PRO A 402 16.47 28.70 4.67
C PRO A 402 16.28 28.96 3.18
N ARG A 403 15.05 29.39 2.81
CA ARG A 403 14.71 29.93 1.49
C ARG A 403 15.69 31.04 1.13
N SER A 404 16.68 30.72 0.31
CA SER A 404 17.38 31.71 -0.49
C SER A 404 16.49 32.07 -1.68
N GLU A 405 15.71 33.14 -1.51
CA GLU A 405 15.11 33.84 -2.63
C GLU A 405 16.22 34.49 -3.48
N HIS A 406 16.76 33.77 -4.47
CA HIS A 406 17.30 34.33 -5.73
C HIS A 406 17.92 33.25 -6.63
N TYR A 407 17.29 33.02 -7.80
CA TYR A 407 17.79 32.37 -9.04
C TYR A 407 18.29 30.92 -8.89
N ASP A 408 17.68 29.90 -9.54
CA ASP A 408 17.59 29.76 -10.99
C ASP A 408 16.17 29.51 -11.50
N SER A 409 15.76 30.40 -12.40
CA SER A 409 14.59 30.25 -13.26
C SER A 409 15.05 29.84 -14.67
N ASP A 410 15.77 28.73 -14.81
CA ASP A 410 16.33 28.28 -16.11
C ASP A 410 16.15 26.75 -16.35
N GLU A 411 15.08 26.13 -15.82
CA GLU A 411 14.72 24.72 -16.15
C GLU A 411 13.28 24.62 -16.72
N GLU A 412 12.78 25.71 -17.31
CA GLU A 412 11.68 25.64 -18.28
C GLU A 412 12.19 26.23 -19.61
N GLU A 413 12.21 25.39 -20.65
CA GLU A 413 12.63 25.66 -22.03
C GLU A 413 14.12 25.38 -22.39
N GLU A 414 14.56 24.13 -22.23
CA GLU A 414 15.17 23.45 -23.37
C GLU A 414 14.32 22.24 -23.75
N ASN A 415 13.26 22.53 -24.50
CA ASN A 415 12.50 21.56 -25.27
C ASN A 415 13.44 21.04 -26.39
N VAL A 416 14.47 20.27 -26.02
CA VAL A 416 15.16 19.42 -26.97
C VAL A 416 14.15 18.34 -27.29
N GLU A 417 13.52 18.42 -28.46
CA GLU A 417 12.84 17.27 -29.06
C GLU A 417 13.84 16.10 -29.08
N THR A 418 13.83 15.26 -28.04
CA THR A 418 14.51 13.97 -28.02
C THR A 418 13.49 12.86 -28.21
N GLN A 419 12.47 13.08 -29.06
CA GLN A 419 11.90 11.92 -29.73
C GLN A 419 13.04 11.31 -30.54
N PRO A 420 13.50 10.10 -30.18
CA PRO A 420 14.56 9.46 -30.90
C PRO A 420 14.10 9.27 -32.36
N LEU A 421 15.01 9.46 -33.30
CA LEU A 421 14.76 9.22 -34.73
C LEU A 421 14.49 7.73 -35.06
N ASP A 422 14.50 6.82 -34.07
CA ASP A 422 14.20 5.41 -34.23
C ASP A 422 12.95 4.99 -33.45
N ASP A 423 12.28 3.97 -33.97
CA ASP A 423 11.10 3.35 -33.33
C ASP A 423 11.50 2.33 -32.23
N ASP A 424 12.77 2.27 -31.82
CA ASP A 424 13.24 1.28 -30.84
C ASP A 424 12.89 1.73 -29.43
N ILE A 425 12.26 0.86 -28.64
CA ILE A 425 11.95 1.10 -27.22
C ILE A 425 12.86 0.30 -26.28
N ASN A 426 12.95 0.73 -25.02
CA ASN A 426 13.64 -0.03 -23.98
C ASN A 426 12.91 -1.37 -23.72
N THR A 427 13.65 -2.46 -23.65
CA THR A 427 13.09 -3.83 -23.51
C THR A 427 13.67 -4.63 -22.36
N GLY A 428 14.81 -4.24 -21.80
CA GLY A 428 15.45 -4.97 -20.71
C GLY A 428 16.34 -4.09 -19.85
N LEU A 429 16.49 -4.49 -18.58
CA LEU A 429 17.31 -3.83 -17.58
C LEU A 429 18.19 -4.87 -16.89
N ALA A 430 19.47 -4.56 -16.70
CA ALA A 430 20.40 -5.31 -15.87
C ALA A 430 21.13 -4.35 -14.92
N VAL A 431 21.10 -4.65 -13.64
CA VAL A 431 21.76 -3.84 -12.59
C VAL A 431 23.06 -4.52 -12.17
N GLY A 432 24.17 -3.78 -12.22
CA GLY A 432 25.48 -4.24 -11.75
C GLY A 432 25.56 -4.26 -10.23
N TYR A 433 26.27 -5.25 -9.70
CA TYR A 433 26.43 -5.44 -8.25
C TYR A 433 27.77 -4.91 -7.74
N LYS A 434 28.79 -4.87 -8.60
CA LYS A 434 30.16 -4.46 -8.22
C LYS A 434 30.45 -3.03 -8.65
N HIS A 435 29.99 -2.67 -9.84
CA HIS A 435 30.08 -1.31 -10.33
C HIS A 435 28.68 -0.71 -10.26
N ASP A 436 28.54 0.47 -9.67
CA ASP A 436 27.30 1.25 -9.57
C ASP A 436 26.81 1.70 -10.96
N ARG A 437 26.39 0.73 -11.78
CA ARG A 437 26.02 0.89 -13.18
C ARG A 437 24.82 0.01 -13.50
N SER A 438 23.92 0.55 -14.30
CA SER A 438 22.81 -0.19 -14.90
C SER A 438 22.90 -0.14 -16.41
N PHE A 439 22.45 -1.21 -17.04
CA PHE A 439 22.48 -1.41 -18.48
C PHE A 439 21.05 -1.58 -18.97
N VAL A 440 20.64 -0.77 -19.93
CA VAL A 440 19.29 -0.82 -20.51
C VAL A 440 19.41 -1.17 -21.98
N VAL A 441 18.70 -2.22 -22.38
CA VAL A 441 18.64 -2.69 -23.76
C VAL A 441 17.55 -1.90 -24.49
N ARG A 442 17.91 -1.33 -25.64
CA ARG A 442 17.03 -0.57 -26.52
C ARG A 442 17.30 -0.95 -27.97
N GLY A 443 16.45 -1.80 -28.54
CA GLY A 443 16.67 -2.35 -29.87
C GLY A 443 18.06 -2.99 -29.99
N SER A 444 18.91 -2.48 -30.90
CA SER A 444 20.30 -2.94 -31.11
C SER A 444 21.37 -2.15 -30.33
N LYS A 445 20.96 -1.36 -29.33
CA LYS A 445 21.80 -0.48 -28.52
C LYS A 445 21.68 -0.85 -27.04
N ILE A 446 22.74 -0.59 -26.26
CA ILE A 446 22.72 -0.75 -24.80
C ILE A 446 23.17 0.56 -24.16
N GLY A 447 22.25 1.23 -23.47
CA GLY A 447 22.54 2.40 -22.67
C GLY A 447 23.17 2.01 -21.34
N VAL A 448 24.24 2.70 -20.94
CA VAL A 448 24.94 2.49 -19.67
C VAL A 448 24.74 3.70 -18.77
N PHE A 449 24.14 3.48 -17.61
CA PHE A 449 23.80 4.51 -16.63
C PHE A 449 24.63 4.30 -15.38
N LYS A 450 25.33 5.33 -14.90
CA LYS A 450 26.04 5.31 -13.62
C LYS A 450 25.12 5.77 -12.51
N HIS A 451 25.23 5.17 -11.33
CA HIS A 451 24.49 5.61 -10.16
C HIS A 451 25.32 6.65 -9.41
N HIS A 452 24.70 7.77 -9.07
CA HIS A 452 25.30 8.76 -8.18
C HIS A 452 24.82 8.59 -6.74
N PRO A 453 25.57 9.09 -5.75
CA PRO A 453 25.15 9.09 -4.34
C PRO A 453 23.82 9.82 -4.10
N ASN A 454 23.49 10.81 -4.93
CA ASN A 454 22.27 11.64 -4.79
C ASN A 454 21.01 10.97 -5.36
N ASN A 455 20.97 9.63 -5.48
CA ASN A 455 19.87 8.86 -6.09
C ASN A 455 19.52 9.27 -7.54
N ASN A 456 20.51 9.81 -8.27
CA ASN A 456 20.36 10.17 -9.68
C ASN A 456 21.10 9.19 -10.58
N LEU A 457 20.55 8.95 -11.76
CA LEU A 457 21.20 8.19 -12.83
C LEU A 457 21.82 9.16 -13.82
N GLU A 458 23.12 9.00 -14.10
CA GLU A 458 23.79 9.72 -15.18
C GLU A 458 23.99 8.76 -16.35
N PHE A 459 23.48 9.16 -17.52
CA PHE A 459 23.79 8.46 -18.76
C PHE A 459 25.29 8.59 -19.06
N SER A 460 26.03 7.48 -18.99
CA SER A 460 27.48 7.50 -19.16
C SER A 460 27.93 7.23 -20.59
N THR A 461 27.33 6.25 -21.26
CA THR A 461 27.70 5.88 -22.64
C THR A 461 26.62 5.02 -23.28
N ASN A 462 26.60 4.98 -24.61
CA ASN A 462 25.78 4.05 -25.38
C ASN A 462 26.67 3.07 -26.15
N ILE A 463 26.54 1.78 -25.84
CA ILE A 463 27.12 0.71 -26.64
C ILE A 463 26.23 0.56 -27.89
N SER A 464 26.67 1.22 -28.95
CA SER A 464 25.99 1.22 -30.23
C SER A 464 26.32 -0.04 -31.03
N LYS A 465 25.34 -0.56 -31.78
CA LYS A 465 25.53 -1.67 -32.73
C LYS A 465 25.95 -2.98 -32.04
N VAL A 466 25.05 -3.55 -31.25
CA VAL A 466 25.19 -4.93 -30.78
C VAL A 466 25.12 -5.85 -31.99
N GLU A 467 26.28 -6.26 -32.48
CA GLU A 467 26.45 -7.14 -33.63
C GLU A 467 27.12 -8.45 -33.23
N THR A 468 26.75 -9.53 -33.89
CA THR A 468 27.46 -10.80 -33.74
C THR A 468 28.92 -10.65 -34.21
N PRO A 469 29.84 -11.56 -33.84
CA PRO A 469 31.20 -11.54 -34.37
C PRO A 469 31.29 -11.61 -35.91
N LYS A 470 30.18 -11.95 -36.58
CA LYS A 470 30.03 -12.00 -38.04
C LYS A 470 29.47 -10.68 -38.64
N GLY A 471 29.23 -9.67 -37.82
CA GLY A 471 28.72 -8.35 -38.23
C GLY A 471 27.20 -8.26 -38.42
N GLU A 472 26.44 -9.24 -37.91
CA GLU A 472 24.97 -9.20 -37.96
C GLU A 472 24.42 -8.48 -36.73
N LEU A 473 23.72 -7.37 -36.93
CA LEU A 473 23.03 -6.64 -35.86
C LEU A 473 21.86 -7.46 -35.30
N PHE A 474 21.67 -7.42 -33.99
CA PHE A 474 20.50 -8.01 -33.36
C PHE A 474 20.09 -7.25 -32.09
N SER A 475 18.82 -7.40 -31.71
CA SER A 475 18.32 -6.94 -30.42
C SER A 475 18.39 -8.10 -29.42
N PRO A 476 19.13 -7.95 -28.30
CA PRO A 476 19.15 -8.96 -27.24
C PRO A 476 17.77 -9.08 -26.59
N ARG A 477 17.21 -10.30 -26.57
CA ARG A 477 15.96 -10.59 -25.85
C ARG A 477 16.19 -10.69 -24.36
N LYS A 478 17.31 -11.29 -23.96
CA LYS A 478 17.73 -11.40 -22.56
C LYS A 478 19.19 -11.07 -22.39
N VAL A 479 19.49 -10.42 -21.27
CA VAL A 479 20.83 -10.02 -20.86
C VAL A 479 21.09 -10.44 -19.42
N MET A 480 22.34 -10.79 -19.11
CA MET A 480 22.80 -11.07 -17.75
C MET A 480 24.25 -10.60 -17.61
N LEU A 481 24.53 -9.87 -16.54
CA LEU A 481 25.90 -9.50 -16.20
C LEU A 481 26.66 -10.72 -15.67
N HIS A 482 27.95 -10.77 -15.97
CA HIS A 482 28.77 -11.94 -15.66
C HIS A 482 30.21 -11.54 -15.37
N ASN A 483 30.89 -12.35 -14.55
CA ASN A 483 32.30 -12.21 -14.23
C ASN A 483 32.66 -10.80 -13.70
N GLU A 484 32.04 -10.40 -12.60
CA GLU A 484 32.25 -9.10 -11.93
C GLU A 484 31.88 -7.87 -12.77
N ASP A 485 30.73 -7.93 -13.45
CA ASP A 485 30.24 -6.90 -14.38
C ASP A 485 31.23 -6.53 -15.50
N ARG A 486 32.18 -7.42 -15.83
CA ARG A 486 33.11 -7.23 -16.96
C ARG A 486 32.54 -7.73 -18.28
N ASN A 487 31.71 -8.76 -18.21
CA ASN A 487 31.08 -9.37 -19.36
C ASN A 487 29.57 -9.26 -19.26
N MET A 488 28.91 -9.20 -20.40
CA MET A 488 27.47 -9.37 -20.51
C MET A 488 27.16 -10.53 -21.44
N ILE A 489 26.33 -11.45 -20.99
CA ILE A 489 25.83 -12.56 -21.79
C ILE A 489 24.53 -12.12 -22.44
N LEU A 490 24.46 -12.25 -23.76
CA LEU A 490 23.34 -11.81 -24.59
C LEU A 490 22.71 -13.01 -25.29
N GLN A 491 21.37 -13.05 -25.32
CA GLN A 491 20.60 -14.03 -26.06
C GLN A 491 19.85 -13.36 -27.21
N LYS A 492 19.89 -13.99 -28.39
CA LYS A 492 19.18 -13.55 -29.59
C LYS A 492 17.88 -14.34 -29.75
N ASP A 493 16.80 -13.67 -30.14
CA ASP A 493 15.48 -14.30 -30.24
C ASP A 493 15.38 -15.39 -31.33
N ASN A 494 16.07 -15.19 -32.46
CA ASN A 494 16.02 -16.10 -33.60
C ASN A 494 17.01 -17.28 -33.52
N ASP A 495 17.91 -17.32 -32.53
CA ASP A 495 18.92 -18.38 -32.38
C ASP A 495 19.08 -18.78 -30.90
N PRO A 496 18.09 -19.48 -30.31
CA PRO A 496 18.07 -19.81 -28.88
C PRO A 496 19.15 -20.83 -28.46
N ASN A 497 19.84 -21.45 -29.42
CA ASN A 497 20.88 -22.44 -29.16
C ASN A 497 22.24 -21.80 -28.91
N LYS A 498 22.36 -20.50 -29.15
CA LYS A 498 23.60 -19.75 -29.00
C LYS A 498 23.44 -18.59 -28.03
N LEU A 499 24.55 -18.31 -27.36
CA LEU A 499 24.71 -17.15 -26.50
C LEU A 499 25.90 -16.34 -26.98
N TYR A 500 25.88 -15.04 -26.76
CA TYR A 500 26.92 -14.12 -27.20
C TYR A 500 27.54 -13.45 -25.99
N ARG A 501 28.87 -13.45 -25.90
CA ARG A 501 29.58 -12.73 -24.85
C ARG A 501 29.99 -11.36 -25.37
N MET A 502 29.47 -10.33 -24.73
CA MET A 502 29.94 -8.96 -24.88
C MET A 502 30.93 -8.61 -23.78
N ASP A 503 32.06 -8.03 -24.17
CA ASP A 503 33.01 -7.42 -23.25
C ASP A 503 32.59 -5.97 -23.01
N LEU A 504 32.35 -5.62 -21.74
CA LEU A 504 31.83 -4.30 -21.36
C LEU A 504 32.92 -3.22 -21.33
N GLU A 505 34.20 -3.59 -21.26
CA GLU A 505 35.30 -2.62 -21.35
C GLU A 505 35.48 -2.14 -22.79
N TYR A 506 35.38 -3.05 -23.76
CA TYR A 506 35.47 -2.72 -25.18
C TYR A 506 34.13 -2.32 -25.80
N GLY A 507 32.99 -2.70 -25.19
CA GLY A 507 31.65 -2.48 -25.70
C GLY A 507 31.36 -3.26 -26.98
N LYS A 508 31.87 -4.50 -27.10
CA LYS A 508 31.72 -5.34 -28.31
C LYS A 508 31.49 -6.80 -27.99
N VAL A 509 30.72 -7.48 -28.84
CA VAL A 509 30.57 -8.94 -28.79
C VAL A 509 31.87 -9.58 -29.26
N VAL A 510 32.52 -10.29 -28.35
CA VAL A 510 33.84 -10.90 -28.56
C VAL A 510 33.73 -12.39 -28.87
N ASP A 511 32.75 -13.09 -28.30
CA ASP A 511 32.57 -14.54 -28.51
C ASP A 511 31.13 -14.92 -28.88
N GLU A 512 31.01 -15.95 -29.73
CA GLU A 512 29.78 -16.70 -30.01
C GLU A 512 29.90 -18.09 -29.35
N TRP A 513 28.98 -18.41 -28.45
CA TRP A 513 28.92 -19.67 -27.70
C TRP A 513 27.80 -20.54 -28.22
N ASN A 514 28.15 -21.64 -28.89
CA ASN A 514 27.17 -22.68 -29.22
C ASN A 514 26.89 -23.54 -27.98
N VAL A 515 25.70 -23.41 -27.40
CA VAL A 515 25.36 -24.12 -26.17
C VAL A 515 25.08 -25.59 -26.48
N HIS A 516 24.19 -25.88 -27.42
CA HIS A 516 23.89 -27.22 -27.91
C HIS A 516 23.09 -27.16 -29.22
N ASP A 517 23.22 -28.15 -30.11
CA ASP A 517 22.56 -28.13 -31.43
C ASP A 517 21.06 -28.48 -31.36
N ASP A 518 20.66 -29.38 -30.44
CA ASP A 518 19.26 -29.82 -30.29
C ASP A 518 18.51 -29.21 -29.08
N ILE A 519 19.23 -28.61 -28.13
CA ILE A 519 18.66 -28.18 -26.85
C ILE A 519 18.72 -26.65 -26.82
N PRO A 520 17.59 -25.95 -27.03
CA PRO A 520 17.56 -24.49 -26.99
C PRO A 520 17.70 -24.01 -25.55
N VAL A 521 18.42 -22.91 -25.35
CA VAL A 521 18.37 -22.13 -24.12
C VAL A 521 17.10 -21.30 -24.18
N LEU A 522 16.14 -21.57 -23.30
CA LEU A 522 15.00 -20.69 -23.12
C LEU A 522 15.33 -19.59 -22.13
N GLU A 523 15.93 -19.99 -21.02
CA GLU A 523 16.18 -19.10 -19.91
C GLU A 523 17.52 -19.48 -19.24
N PHE A 524 18.22 -18.51 -18.68
CA PHE A 524 19.49 -18.68 -18.01
C PHE A 524 19.61 -17.76 -16.79
N ALA A 525 20.33 -18.25 -15.79
CA ALA A 525 20.51 -17.61 -14.50
C ALA A 525 21.94 -17.83 -13.99
N PRO A 526 22.44 -16.97 -13.09
CA PRO A 526 23.73 -17.21 -12.45
C PRO A 526 23.74 -18.54 -11.68
N GLU A 527 24.93 -19.04 -11.33
CA GLU A 527 25.06 -20.28 -10.55
C GLU A 527 24.50 -20.17 -9.13
N ASN A 528 24.58 -18.97 -8.55
CA ASN A 528 23.96 -18.59 -7.29
C ASN A 528 23.59 -17.10 -7.36
N LYS A 529 22.75 -16.62 -6.43
CA LYS A 529 22.17 -15.26 -6.48
C LYS A 529 23.22 -14.15 -6.60
N PHE A 530 24.39 -14.33 -5.97
CA PHE A 530 25.48 -13.35 -5.97
C PHE A 530 26.66 -13.69 -6.89
N ALA A 531 26.51 -14.66 -7.81
CA ALA A 531 27.63 -15.13 -8.63
C ALA A 531 28.22 -14.02 -9.51
N GLN A 532 27.41 -13.01 -9.86
CA GLN A 532 27.84 -11.83 -10.62
C GLN A 532 28.96 -11.05 -9.92
N MET A 533 29.07 -11.12 -8.59
CA MET A 533 30.13 -10.45 -7.80
C MET A 533 31.44 -11.23 -7.78
N THR A 534 31.45 -12.43 -8.37
CA THR A 534 32.59 -13.32 -8.39
C THR A 534 33.09 -13.55 -9.81
N HIS A 535 34.29 -14.13 -9.92
CA HIS A 535 34.85 -14.58 -11.19
C HIS A 535 34.33 -15.95 -11.65
N GLU A 536 33.17 -16.42 -11.15
CA GLU A 536 32.60 -17.71 -11.52
C GLU A 536 32.25 -17.72 -13.02
N PRO A 537 32.90 -18.55 -13.86
CA PRO A 537 32.68 -18.52 -15.29
C PRO A 537 31.44 -19.28 -15.72
N THR A 538 30.93 -20.21 -14.91
CA THR A 538 29.80 -21.06 -15.28
C THR A 538 28.46 -20.47 -14.83
N PHE A 539 27.39 -20.88 -15.51
CA PHE A 539 26.04 -20.44 -15.20
C PHE A 539 25.05 -21.54 -15.58
N LEU A 540 23.79 -21.36 -15.20
CA LEU A 540 22.73 -22.35 -15.40
C LEU A 540 21.87 -21.97 -16.60
N GLY A 541 21.48 -22.98 -17.37
CA GLY A 541 20.54 -22.86 -18.47
C GLY A 541 19.38 -23.83 -18.31
N VAL A 542 18.22 -23.41 -18.78
CA VAL A 542 17.02 -24.24 -18.86
C VAL A 542 16.42 -24.18 -20.26
N SER A 543 15.97 -25.33 -20.73
CA SER A 543 15.19 -25.53 -21.95
C SER A 543 13.78 -25.99 -21.58
N LYS A 544 12.89 -26.23 -22.55
CA LYS A 544 11.52 -26.74 -22.28
C LYS A 544 11.47 -27.92 -21.32
N ASN A 545 12.42 -28.86 -21.42
CA ASN A 545 12.42 -30.10 -20.64
C ASN A 545 13.80 -30.49 -20.07
N ALA A 546 14.77 -29.59 -20.05
CA ALA A 546 16.10 -29.90 -19.52
C ALA A 546 16.69 -28.75 -18.72
N LEU A 547 17.40 -29.07 -17.64
CA LEU A 547 18.28 -28.15 -16.92
C LEU A 547 19.72 -28.58 -17.18
N PHE A 548 20.62 -27.61 -17.37
CA PHE A 548 22.03 -27.88 -17.64
C PHE A 548 22.92 -26.74 -17.15
N ARG A 549 24.21 -27.05 -16.98
CA ARG A 549 25.24 -26.04 -16.74
C ARG A 549 25.89 -25.68 -18.06
N VAL A 550 26.17 -24.39 -18.25
CA VAL A 550 26.94 -23.86 -19.37
C VAL A 550 28.31 -23.46 -18.85
N ASP A 551 29.36 -24.02 -19.44
CA ASP A 551 30.74 -23.64 -19.17
C ASP A 551 31.39 -23.08 -20.45
N PRO A 552 31.60 -21.76 -20.51
CA PRO A 552 32.25 -21.10 -21.65
C PRO A 552 33.63 -21.65 -22.02
N ARG A 553 34.33 -22.29 -21.08
CA ARG A 553 35.71 -22.77 -21.25
C ARG A 553 35.80 -24.07 -22.06
N LEU A 554 34.68 -24.79 -22.22
CA LEU A 554 34.65 -26.02 -23.01
C LEU A 554 34.90 -25.74 -24.51
N SER A 555 35.62 -26.62 -25.18
CA SER A 555 35.84 -26.52 -26.63
C SER A 555 34.64 -27.07 -27.41
N GLY A 556 34.10 -26.29 -28.36
CA GLY A 556 32.92 -26.67 -29.12
C GLY A 556 31.64 -26.33 -28.36
N THR A 557 30.81 -27.34 -28.08
CA THR A 557 29.56 -27.24 -27.33
C THR A 557 29.82 -26.82 -25.88
N LYS A 558 29.11 -25.78 -25.40
CA LYS A 558 29.34 -25.20 -24.06
C LYS A 558 28.52 -25.85 -22.95
N LEU A 559 27.55 -26.70 -23.31
CA LEU A 559 26.75 -27.47 -22.37
C LEU A 559 27.61 -28.56 -21.72
N VAL A 560 27.54 -28.64 -20.38
CA VAL A 560 28.26 -29.64 -19.59
C VAL A 560 27.44 -30.94 -19.55
N ASP A 561 27.76 -31.91 -20.40
CA ASP A 561 27.01 -33.17 -20.54
C ASP A 561 26.81 -33.93 -19.22
N SER A 562 27.83 -33.92 -18.35
CA SER A 562 27.77 -34.62 -17.05
C SER A 562 26.78 -33.99 -16.07
N GLN A 563 26.30 -32.78 -16.35
CA GLN A 563 25.36 -32.04 -15.54
C GLN A 563 24.10 -31.65 -16.32
N LEU A 564 23.85 -32.31 -17.46
CA LEU A 564 22.59 -32.24 -18.17
C LEU A 564 21.55 -33.13 -17.49
N LYS A 565 20.42 -32.54 -17.10
CA LYS A 565 19.24 -33.26 -16.63
C LYS A 565 18.08 -33.03 -17.58
N GLN A 566 17.88 -33.96 -18.49
CA GLN A 566 16.73 -33.98 -19.39
C GLN A 566 15.60 -34.85 -18.85
N TYR A 567 14.37 -34.35 -18.91
CA TYR A 567 13.17 -35.04 -18.47
C TYR A 567 12.43 -35.66 -19.66
N ALA A 568 11.92 -36.87 -19.47
CA ALA A 568 11.06 -37.53 -20.45
C ALA A 568 9.66 -36.89 -20.51
N SER A 569 9.20 -36.31 -19.40
CA SER A 569 7.92 -35.60 -19.31
C SER A 569 8.02 -34.20 -19.91
N LYS A 570 6.96 -33.77 -20.60
CA LYS A 570 6.80 -32.39 -21.08
C LYS A 570 6.49 -31.47 -19.90
N ASN A 571 7.53 -30.99 -19.22
CA ASN A 571 7.42 -30.07 -18.09
C ASN A 571 7.20 -28.63 -18.56
N ASP A 572 7.75 -28.26 -19.72
CA ASP A 572 7.62 -26.92 -20.32
C ASP A 572 8.08 -25.80 -19.39
N PHE A 573 9.35 -25.86 -18.99
CA PHE A 573 9.98 -24.88 -18.11
C PHE A 573 9.99 -23.47 -18.74
N SER A 574 9.75 -22.46 -17.91
CA SER A 574 9.59 -21.06 -18.32
C SER A 574 10.59 -20.12 -17.65
N ALA A 575 10.81 -20.27 -16.33
CA ALA A 575 11.65 -19.39 -15.53
C ALA A 575 12.57 -20.17 -14.59
N LEU A 576 13.69 -19.54 -14.23
CA LEU A 576 14.78 -20.12 -13.44
C LEU A 576 15.34 -19.05 -12.49
N SER A 577 15.56 -19.41 -11.23
CA SER A 577 16.28 -18.57 -10.27
C SER A 577 17.07 -19.42 -9.26
N THR A 578 18.03 -18.81 -8.59
CA THR A 578 18.96 -19.47 -7.67
C THR A 578 19.11 -18.72 -6.35
N THR A 579 19.36 -19.46 -5.27
CA THR A 579 19.67 -18.90 -3.95
C THR A 579 21.15 -18.55 -3.82
N GLU A 580 21.56 -17.91 -2.72
CA GLU A 580 22.97 -17.68 -2.38
C GLU A 580 23.77 -19.00 -2.30
N LYS A 581 23.15 -20.06 -1.76
CA LYS A 581 23.78 -21.39 -1.63
C LYS A 581 23.84 -22.18 -2.94
N GLY A 582 23.27 -21.66 -4.03
CA GLY A 582 23.19 -22.33 -5.33
C GLY A 582 22.06 -23.37 -5.43
N TYR A 583 21.04 -23.29 -4.56
CA TYR A 583 19.81 -24.06 -4.76
C TYR A 583 19.03 -23.49 -5.94
N ILE A 584 18.32 -24.34 -6.67
CA ILE A 584 17.73 -23.99 -7.96
C ILE A 584 16.21 -24.11 -7.87
N ALA A 585 15.51 -23.04 -8.23
CA ALA A 585 14.06 -23.04 -8.41
C ALA A 585 13.75 -22.94 -9.91
N VAL A 586 12.86 -23.80 -10.40
CA VAL A 586 12.40 -23.78 -11.79
C VAL A 586 10.89 -23.77 -11.84
N ALA A 587 10.35 -22.85 -12.62
CA ALA A 587 8.92 -22.75 -12.90
C ALA A 587 8.60 -23.24 -14.31
N SER A 588 7.34 -23.57 -14.56
CA SER A 588 6.83 -23.94 -15.87
C SER A 588 5.75 -23.00 -16.38
N ASN A 589 5.52 -23.04 -17.69
CA ASN A 589 4.34 -22.42 -18.31
C ASN A 589 3.02 -23.08 -17.87
N LYS A 590 3.08 -24.22 -17.18
CA LYS A 590 1.91 -24.86 -16.58
C LYS A 590 1.59 -24.30 -15.20
N GLY A 591 2.46 -23.47 -14.63
CA GLY A 591 2.28 -22.88 -13.30
C GLY A 591 2.85 -23.72 -12.14
N ASP A 592 3.54 -24.84 -12.40
CA ASP A 592 4.18 -25.66 -11.36
C ASP A 592 5.60 -25.18 -11.03
N VAL A 593 5.99 -25.25 -9.75
CA VAL A 593 7.32 -24.87 -9.28
C VAL A 593 8.07 -26.09 -8.74
N ARG A 594 9.34 -26.23 -9.11
CA ARG A 594 10.23 -27.32 -8.71
C ARG A 594 11.47 -26.79 -8.02
N LEU A 595 11.76 -27.37 -6.85
CA LEU A 595 12.89 -26.98 -6.02
C LEU A 595 13.97 -28.06 -6.04
N PHE A 596 15.21 -27.66 -6.30
CA PHE A 596 16.36 -28.54 -6.42
C PHE A 596 17.47 -28.11 -5.46
N ASP A 597 18.02 -29.08 -4.73
CA ASP A 597 19.26 -28.94 -3.94
C ASP A 597 20.48 -28.68 -4.85
N ARG A 598 20.52 -29.29 -6.04
CA ARG A 598 21.61 -29.11 -7.01
C ARG A 598 21.19 -29.51 -8.42
N LEU A 599 22.01 -29.15 -9.39
CA LEU A 599 21.85 -29.61 -10.76
C LEU A 599 22.10 -31.13 -10.91
N GLY A 600 21.41 -31.80 -11.85
CA GLY A 600 21.62 -33.22 -12.17
C GLY A 600 20.77 -34.21 -11.36
N ILE A 601 20.13 -33.77 -10.27
CA ILE A 601 19.21 -34.61 -9.48
C ILE A 601 17.74 -34.35 -9.84
N ASN A 602 16.85 -35.22 -9.36
CA ASN A 602 15.42 -34.94 -9.42
C ASN A 602 15.05 -33.86 -8.39
N ALA A 603 13.99 -33.10 -8.66
CA ALA A 603 13.46 -32.10 -7.74
C ALA A 603 13.16 -32.73 -6.38
N LYS A 604 13.52 -32.03 -5.30
CA LYS A 604 13.15 -32.44 -3.94
C LYS A 604 11.69 -32.15 -3.68
N THR A 605 11.25 -30.97 -4.10
CA THR A 605 9.87 -30.53 -3.91
C THR A 605 9.26 -30.18 -5.26
N HIS A 606 8.02 -30.63 -5.46
CA HIS A 606 7.16 -30.26 -6.58
C HIS A 606 5.90 -29.62 -6.04
N ILE A 607 5.74 -28.34 -6.32
CA ILE A 607 4.60 -27.51 -5.96
C ILE A 607 3.65 -27.51 -7.16
N PRO A 608 2.43 -28.07 -7.02
CA PRO A 608 1.46 -28.11 -8.10
C PRO A 608 1.09 -26.72 -8.62
N ALA A 609 0.63 -26.68 -9.87
CA ALA A 609 0.12 -25.46 -10.47
C ALA A 609 -1.17 -24.99 -9.81
N LEU A 610 -1.25 -23.69 -9.54
CA LEU A 610 -2.42 -23.05 -8.92
C LEU A 610 -3.26 -22.23 -9.91
N GLY A 611 -2.85 -22.10 -11.17
CA GLY A 611 -3.62 -21.32 -12.14
C GLY A 611 -2.80 -20.92 -13.35
N GLU A 612 -2.37 -19.66 -13.38
CA GLU A 612 -1.71 -19.03 -14.51
C GLU A 612 -0.27 -19.51 -14.79
N PRO A 613 0.22 -19.33 -16.04
CA PRO A 613 1.63 -19.55 -16.36
C PRO A 613 2.53 -18.60 -15.56
N ILE A 614 3.64 -19.14 -15.07
CA ILE A 614 4.64 -18.34 -14.36
C ILE A 614 5.58 -17.71 -15.39
N ILE A 615 5.55 -16.38 -15.47
CA ILE A 615 6.34 -15.56 -16.40
C ILE A 615 7.66 -15.07 -15.80
N GLY A 616 7.78 -15.05 -14.47
CA GLY A 616 8.95 -14.62 -13.74
C GLY A 616 9.13 -15.42 -12.45
N LEU A 617 10.38 -15.64 -12.04
CA LEU A 617 10.70 -16.37 -10.82
C LEU A 617 11.90 -15.71 -10.14
N ASP A 618 11.76 -15.40 -8.85
CA ASP A 618 12.86 -14.96 -8.00
C ASP A 618 12.83 -15.69 -6.66
N VAL A 619 13.96 -15.75 -5.97
CA VAL A 619 14.12 -16.45 -4.70
C VAL A 619 14.93 -15.59 -3.75
N SER A 620 14.56 -15.52 -2.46
CA SER A 620 15.38 -14.85 -1.46
C SER A 620 16.77 -15.49 -1.35
N ALA A 621 17.75 -14.73 -0.90
CA ALA A 621 19.14 -15.15 -0.77
C ALA A 621 19.28 -16.42 0.06
N ASP A 622 18.57 -16.48 1.21
CA ASP A 622 18.53 -17.62 2.12
C ASP A 622 17.77 -18.84 1.56
N GLY A 623 16.94 -18.64 0.53
CA GLY A 623 16.07 -19.66 -0.07
C GLY A 623 14.78 -19.93 0.69
N ARG A 624 14.40 -19.09 1.67
CA ARG A 624 13.13 -19.24 2.40
C ARG A 624 11.94 -18.84 1.54
N TRP A 625 12.02 -17.75 0.78
CA TRP A 625 10.92 -17.23 0.00
C TRP A 625 11.14 -17.49 -1.49
N VAL A 626 10.16 -18.12 -2.14
CA VAL A 626 10.14 -18.27 -3.60
C VAL A 626 9.00 -17.42 -4.15
N LEU A 627 9.31 -16.47 -5.01
CA LEU A 627 8.38 -15.54 -5.63
C LEU A 627 8.14 -15.94 -7.08
N ALA A 628 6.93 -16.35 -7.40
CA ALA A 628 6.51 -16.66 -8.77
C ALA A 628 5.55 -15.58 -9.29
N THR A 629 5.89 -14.96 -10.41
CA THR A 629 5.09 -13.93 -11.06
C THR A 629 4.18 -14.57 -12.09
N CYS A 630 2.87 -14.34 -11.98
CA CYS A 630 1.88 -14.63 -13.01
C CYS A 630 1.44 -13.32 -13.69
N ARG A 631 0.55 -13.38 -14.68
CA ARG A 631 0.09 -12.17 -15.39
C ARG A 631 -0.71 -11.27 -14.45
N THR A 632 -1.64 -11.84 -13.69
CA THR A 632 -2.61 -11.06 -12.89
C THR A 632 -2.34 -11.08 -11.39
N TYR A 633 -1.36 -11.85 -10.91
CA TYR A 633 -0.99 -11.94 -9.49
C TYR A 633 0.43 -12.47 -9.28
N LEU A 634 0.95 -12.33 -8.06
CA LEU A 634 2.19 -12.97 -7.61
C LEU A 634 1.87 -14.10 -6.62
N LEU A 635 2.73 -15.11 -6.55
CA LEU A 635 2.68 -16.18 -5.57
C LEU A 635 3.96 -16.14 -4.72
N LEU A 636 3.82 -15.91 -3.42
CA LEU A 636 4.89 -15.96 -2.44
C LEU A 636 4.83 -17.27 -1.68
N ILE A 637 5.85 -18.11 -1.84
CA ILE A 637 5.90 -19.47 -1.30
C ILE A 637 6.92 -19.52 -0.16
N ASP A 638 6.48 -19.96 1.02
CA ASP A 638 7.37 -20.26 2.15
C ASP A 638 7.99 -21.67 1.95
N ALA A 639 9.25 -21.72 1.57
CA ALA A 639 9.99 -22.96 1.36
C ALA A 639 10.50 -23.58 2.68
N LEU A 640 10.29 -22.95 3.84
CA LEU A 640 10.72 -23.49 5.14
C LEU A 640 9.70 -24.50 5.69
N GLN A 641 10.18 -25.70 6.06
CA GLN A 641 9.35 -26.67 6.77
C GLN A 641 9.21 -26.28 8.24
N LYS A 642 7.99 -25.94 8.66
CA LYS A 642 7.66 -25.53 10.03
C LYS A 642 7.35 -26.68 10.97
N GLU A 643 6.98 -27.84 10.42
CA GLU A 643 6.53 -28.98 11.20
C GLU A 643 7.05 -30.30 10.62
N GLY A 644 6.97 -31.35 11.43
CA GLY A 644 7.28 -32.72 11.03
C GLY A 644 8.77 -33.08 11.05
N LYS A 645 9.11 -34.21 10.42
CA LYS A 645 10.46 -34.82 10.53
C LYS A 645 11.59 -33.92 10.00
N ASN A 646 11.28 -33.00 9.09
CA ASN A 646 12.24 -32.13 8.43
C ASN A 646 12.07 -30.66 8.87
N GLU A 647 11.51 -30.41 10.05
CA GLU A 647 11.39 -29.08 10.63
C GLU A 647 12.73 -28.31 10.56
N GLY A 648 12.66 -27.03 10.17
CA GLY A 648 13.82 -26.16 9.97
C GLY A 648 14.60 -26.42 8.68
N LYS A 649 14.16 -27.33 7.81
CA LYS A 649 14.78 -27.59 6.50
C LYS A 649 14.01 -26.96 5.36
N LEU A 650 14.75 -26.43 4.40
CA LEU A 650 14.18 -25.87 3.18
C LEU A 650 13.65 -26.97 2.25
N GLY A 651 12.60 -26.64 1.50
CA GLY A 651 12.01 -27.46 0.45
C GLY A 651 12.98 -27.80 -0.69
N PHE A 652 14.07 -27.04 -0.80
CA PHE A 652 15.20 -27.32 -1.69
C PHE A 652 16.02 -28.53 -1.23
N GLU A 653 16.22 -28.71 0.09
CA GLU A 653 17.05 -29.77 0.67
C GLU A 653 16.25 -31.07 0.88
N LYS A 654 15.03 -30.93 1.41
CA LYS A 654 14.14 -32.03 1.79
C LYS A 654 12.75 -31.79 1.22
N SER A 655 12.17 -32.84 0.67
CA SER A 655 10.79 -32.83 0.19
C SER A 655 9.82 -32.54 1.34
N PHE A 656 8.86 -31.65 1.12
CA PHE A 656 7.69 -31.55 1.98
C PHE A 656 6.92 -32.88 2.01
N ALA A 657 6.26 -33.15 3.13
CA ALA A 657 5.28 -34.24 3.20
C ALA A 657 4.12 -33.96 2.22
N ALA A 658 3.43 -35.02 1.79
CA ALA A 658 2.39 -34.88 0.77
C ALA A 658 1.19 -34.04 1.24
N ASP A 659 0.94 -34.05 2.55
CA ASP A 659 -0.10 -33.37 3.31
C ASP A 659 0.36 -32.03 3.93
N SER A 660 1.67 -31.74 3.90
CA SER A 660 2.25 -30.52 4.46
C SER A 660 2.98 -29.69 3.40
N LYS A 661 2.54 -29.76 2.14
CA LYS A 661 3.09 -28.90 1.09
C LYS A 661 2.83 -27.43 1.43
N PRO A 662 3.77 -26.52 1.14
CA PRO A 662 3.59 -25.12 1.47
C PRO A 662 2.42 -24.55 0.68
N GLN A 663 1.59 -23.73 1.32
CA GLN A 663 0.52 -23.00 0.66
C GLN A 663 1.07 -21.65 0.20
N PRO A 664 1.11 -21.38 -1.13
CA PRO A 664 1.55 -20.09 -1.64
C PRO A 664 0.60 -18.98 -1.17
N ARG A 665 1.12 -17.80 -0.84
CA ARG A 665 0.36 -16.57 -0.59
C ARG A 665 0.21 -15.78 -1.88
N ARG A 666 -1.01 -15.42 -2.26
CA ARG A 666 -1.33 -14.73 -3.51
C ARG A 666 -1.33 -13.23 -3.25
N LEU A 667 -0.46 -12.51 -3.95
CA LEU A 667 -0.39 -11.07 -3.90
C LEU A 667 -1.14 -10.53 -5.12
N THR A 668 -2.27 -9.87 -4.86
CA THR A 668 -3.13 -9.25 -5.87
C THR A 668 -3.43 -7.82 -5.49
N LEU A 669 -3.52 -6.96 -6.51
CA LEU A 669 -4.12 -5.64 -6.32
C LEU A 669 -5.58 -5.81 -5.92
N THR A 670 -6.10 -4.88 -5.10
CA THR A 670 -7.51 -4.92 -4.70
C THR A 670 -8.37 -4.75 -5.94
N PRO A 671 -9.55 -5.40 -6.02
CA PRO A 671 -10.43 -5.28 -7.18
C PRO A 671 -10.75 -3.82 -7.55
N GLU A 672 -10.88 -2.96 -6.54
CA GLU A 672 -11.08 -1.52 -6.68
C GLU A 672 -9.93 -0.84 -7.42
N HIS A 673 -8.67 -1.10 -7.02
CA HIS A 673 -7.51 -0.53 -7.71
C HIS A 673 -7.36 -1.09 -9.13
N VAL A 674 -7.66 -2.39 -9.34
CA VAL A 674 -7.64 -2.99 -10.68
C VAL A 674 -8.66 -2.32 -11.60
N ALA A 675 -9.88 -2.09 -11.12
CA ALA A 675 -10.92 -1.41 -11.90
C ALA A 675 -10.51 0.03 -12.21
N GLN A 676 -9.89 0.73 -11.26
CA GLN A 676 -9.39 2.08 -11.49
C GLN A 676 -8.21 2.09 -12.48
N PHE A 677 -7.25 1.18 -12.37
CA PHE A 677 -6.13 1.06 -13.32
C PHE A 677 -6.65 0.83 -14.74
N HIS A 678 -7.66 -0.02 -14.89
CA HIS A 678 -8.28 -0.27 -16.18
C HIS A 678 -9.05 0.95 -16.70
N HIS A 679 -9.72 1.70 -15.83
CA HIS A 679 -10.40 2.94 -16.21
C HIS A 679 -9.41 4.00 -16.73
N GLU A 680 -8.25 4.11 -16.08
CA GLU A 680 -7.22 5.10 -16.40
C GLU A 680 -6.39 4.73 -17.65
N THR A 681 -6.11 3.44 -17.86
CA THR A 681 -5.19 2.97 -18.91
C THR A 681 -5.89 2.30 -20.09
N GLY A 682 -7.15 1.88 -19.92
CA GLY A 682 -7.86 1.04 -20.88
C GLY A 682 -7.30 -0.37 -21.03
N GLN A 683 -6.37 -0.79 -20.16
CA GLN A 683 -5.74 -2.11 -20.20
C GLN A 683 -5.89 -2.84 -18.86
N GLY A 684 -6.01 -4.17 -18.92
CA GLY A 684 -6.00 -5.02 -17.72
C GLY A 684 -4.63 -5.08 -17.04
N VAL A 685 -4.61 -5.62 -15.82
CA VAL A 685 -3.36 -5.83 -15.07
C VAL A 685 -2.52 -6.90 -15.76
N SER A 686 -1.26 -6.57 -15.98
CA SER A 686 -0.25 -7.48 -16.51
C SER A 686 1.09 -7.17 -15.85
N PHE A 687 1.48 -7.98 -14.88
CA PHE A 687 2.71 -7.76 -14.12
C PHE A 687 3.98 -8.02 -14.94
N THR A 688 5.00 -7.19 -14.74
CA THR A 688 6.39 -7.49 -15.09
C THR A 688 6.98 -8.48 -14.10
N PRO A 689 8.02 -9.26 -14.47
CA PRO A 689 8.69 -10.20 -13.56
C PRO A 689 9.09 -9.53 -12.24
N ALA A 690 8.44 -9.92 -11.14
CA ALA A 690 8.67 -9.34 -9.84
C ALA A 690 10.00 -9.80 -9.24
N ARG A 691 10.66 -8.92 -8.48
CA ARG A 691 11.97 -9.16 -7.88
C ARG A 691 11.99 -8.75 -6.41
N PHE A 692 12.79 -9.46 -5.62
CA PHE A 692 13.12 -9.00 -4.27
C PHE A 692 14.20 -7.91 -4.32
N ASN A 693 14.20 -7.01 -3.34
CA ASN A 693 15.37 -6.17 -3.09
C ASN A 693 16.59 -7.06 -2.80
N THR A 694 17.75 -6.74 -3.36
CA THR A 694 18.93 -7.61 -3.26
C THR A 694 20.07 -6.88 -2.54
N SER A 695 20.58 -7.50 -1.46
CA SER A 695 21.69 -7.02 -0.64
C SER A 695 22.53 -8.20 -0.13
N GLN A 696 23.80 -7.96 0.22
CA GLN A 696 24.66 -8.98 0.83
C GLN A 696 24.46 -9.13 2.35
N THR A 697 24.01 -8.07 3.02
CA THR A 697 24.03 -7.98 4.49
C THR A 697 22.64 -7.94 5.10
N SER A 698 21.65 -7.49 4.35
CA SER A 698 20.27 -7.34 4.81
C SER A 698 19.37 -8.41 4.19
N GLU A 699 18.42 -8.91 4.97
CA GLU A 699 17.33 -9.73 4.47
C GLU A 699 16.43 -8.91 3.53
N GLU A 700 15.72 -9.60 2.65
CA GLU A 700 14.77 -8.97 1.75
C GLU A 700 13.56 -8.40 2.52
N SER A 701 13.21 -7.14 2.22
CA SER A 701 12.16 -6.37 2.87
C SER A 701 11.01 -6.02 1.93
N SER A 702 11.27 -5.98 0.63
CA SER A 702 10.37 -5.44 -0.39
C SER A 702 10.38 -6.26 -1.67
N ILE A 703 9.25 -6.31 -2.36
CA ILE A 703 9.07 -6.93 -3.68
C ILE A 703 8.63 -5.85 -4.65
N ILE A 704 9.33 -5.69 -5.77
CA ILE A 704 8.97 -4.73 -6.82
C ILE A 704 8.40 -5.45 -8.04
N THR A 705 7.41 -4.84 -8.66
CA THR A 705 6.86 -5.22 -9.97
C THR A 705 6.20 -3.99 -10.61
N ALA A 706 5.88 -4.06 -11.89
CA ALA A 706 5.14 -3.03 -12.60
C ALA A 706 3.95 -3.61 -13.37
N THR A 707 2.93 -2.81 -13.62
CA THR A 707 1.79 -3.13 -14.48
C THR A 707 1.38 -1.90 -15.28
N GLY A 708 1.57 -1.95 -16.61
CA GLY A 708 1.37 -0.77 -17.47
C GLY A 708 2.23 0.42 -17.00
N PRO A 709 1.65 1.60 -16.75
CA PRO A 709 2.37 2.78 -16.27
C PRO A 709 2.59 2.81 -14.75
N TYR A 710 2.20 1.77 -14.02
CA TYR A 710 2.29 1.73 -12.56
C TYR A 710 3.44 0.86 -12.08
N ILE A 711 4.21 1.36 -11.13
CA ILE A 711 5.11 0.55 -10.29
C ILE A 711 4.38 0.21 -9.00
N VAL A 712 4.56 -1.02 -8.53
CA VAL A 712 3.98 -1.55 -7.31
C VAL A 712 5.10 -2.14 -6.45
N ASP A 713 5.33 -1.53 -5.29
CA ASP A 713 6.25 -2.03 -4.27
C ASP A 713 5.43 -2.66 -3.13
N TRP A 714 5.64 -3.95 -2.90
CA TRP A 714 5.03 -4.73 -1.82
C TRP A 714 5.96 -4.82 -0.63
N ASN A 715 5.46 -4.49 0.56
CA ASN A 715 6.21 -4.66 1.80
C ASN A 715 6.10 -6.12 2.28
N LEU A 716 7.22 -6.84 2.34
CA LEU A 716 7.24 -8.27 2.65
C LEU A 716 6.75 -8.56 4.07
N LYS A 717 7.08 -7.72 5.05
CA LYS A 717 6.61 -7.90 6.44
C LYS A 717 5.09 -7.76 6.54
N LYS A 718 4.51 -6.74 5.88
CA LYS A 718 3.06 -6.53 5.80
C LYS A 718 2.36 -7.69 5.07
N VAL A 719 2.96 -8.18 3.98
CA VAL A 719 2.50 -9.36 3.25
C VAL A 719 2.48 -10.62 4.12
N ILE A 720 3.55 -10.87 4.89
CA ILE A 720 3.63 -12.04 5.78
C ILE A 720 2.59 -11.98 6.90
N ARG A 721 2.31 -10.78 7.42
CA ARG A 721 1.28 -10.54 8.44
C ARG A 721 -0.15 -10.67 7.90
N GLY A 722 -0.35 -10.56 6.58
CA GLY A 722 -1.67 -10.56 5.97
C GLY A 722 -2.36 -9.20 6.02
N ALA A 723 -1.61 -8.10 6.06
CA ALA A 723 -2.18 -6.75 6.08
C ALA A 723 -2.93 -6.42 4.76
N LYS A 724 -4.00 -5.63 4.87
CA LYS A 724 -4.77 -5.16 3.70
C LYS A 724 -3.93 -4.21 2.85
N ALA A 725 -4.00 -4.39 1.53
CA ALA A 725 -3.29 -3.59 0.54
C ALA A 725 -1.82 -3.29 0.94
N PRO A 726 -0.97 -4.32 1.10
CA PRO A 726 0.38 -4.18 1.65
C PRO A 726 1.39 -3.62 0.62
N TYR A 727 0.95 -2.69 -0.23
CA TYR A 727 1.72 -2.14 -1.33
C TYR A 727 1.50 -0.64 -1.49
N ILE A 728 2.52 0.01 -2.06
CA ILE A 728 2.50 1.40 -2.49
C ILE A 728 2.73 1.45 -4.00
N ILE A 729 2.28 2.54 -4.63
CA ILE A 729 2.31 2.68 -6.07
C ILE A 729 2.94 4.00 -6.51
N LYS A 730 3.40 4.01 -7.76
CA LYS A 730 3.74 5.24 -8.48
C LYS A 730 3.33 5.14 -9.94
N ARG A 731 2.59 6.14 -10.43
CA ARG A 731 2.19 6.27 -11.83
C ARG A 731 3.22 7.05 -12.65
N TYR A 732 3.47 6.59 -13.87
CA TYR A 732 4.22 7.29 -14.91
C TYR A 732 3.30 7.69 -16.07
N SER A 733 3.81 8.52 -16.96
CA SER A 733 3.13 8.88 -18.22
C SER A 733 3.13 7.74 -19.24
N GLU A 734 4.17 6.91 -19.23
CA GLU A 734 4.39 5.80 -20.16
C GLU A 734 4.48 4.45 -19.43
N ASP A 735 4.28 3.36 -20.17
CA ASP A 735 4.37 2.00 -19.64
C ASP A 735 5.78 1.65 -19.17
N VAL A 736 5.90 1.17 -17.95
CA VAL A 736 7.16 0.63 -17.42
C VAL A 736 7.50 -0.65 -18.19
N LYS A 737 8.69 -0.68 -18.78
CA LYS A 737 9.17 -1.83 -19.58
C LYS A 737 10.03 -2.78 -18.77
N ALA A 738 10.80 -2.24 -17.82
CA ALA A 738 11.55 -3.04 -16.87
C ALA A 738 11.82 -2.25 -15.59
N ASP A 739 11.89 -2.96 -14.48
CA ASP A 739 12.14 -2.42 -13.15
C ASP A 739 13.09 -3.34 -12.37
N ASP A 740 13.92 -2.76 -11.51
CA ASP A 740 14.80 -3.50 -10.60
C ASP A 740 15.24 -2.61 -9.44
N PHE A 741 15.67 -3.23 -8.33
CA PHE A 741 16.28 -2.50 -7.23
C PHE A 741 17.72 -2.09 -7.56
N LYS A 742 18.15 -0.96 -7.01
CA LYS A 742 19.58 -0.68 -6.87
C LYS A 742 20.18 -1.70 -5.91
N PHE A 743 21.27 -2.34 -6.31
CA PHE A 743 21.95 -3.32 -5.45
C PHE A 743 22.36 -2.69 -4.10
N GLY A 744 22.08 -3.39 -3.00
CA GLY A 744 22.40 -2.94 -1.64
C GLY A 744 21.46 -1.87 -1.07
N SER A 745 20.36 -1.56 -1.75
CA SER A 745 19.34 -0.61 -1.28
C SER A 745 17.94 -1.17 -1.48
N ASP A 746 17.06 -1.00 -0.50
CA ASP A 746 15.62 -1.25 -0.63
C ASP A 746 14.81 0.04 -0.89
N GLN A 747 15.49 1.20 -0.85
CA GLN A 747 14.87 2.51 -1.03
C GLN A 747 14.86 2.98 -2.48
N ASN A 748 15.76 2.48 -3.32
CA ASN A 748 15.95 3.00 -4.67
C ASN A 748 15.62 1.96 -5.74
N VAL A 749 14.66 2.29 -6.58
CA VAL A 749 14.22 1.46 -7.71
C VAL A 749 14.63 2.13 -9.02
N ILE A 750 15.20 1.35 -9.93
CA ILE A 750 15.58 1.75 -11.28
C ILE A 750 14.47 1.33 -12.23
N VAL A 751 14.02 2.27 -13.05
CA VAL A 751 12.84 2.14 -13.89
C VAL A 751 13.22 2.48 -15.32
N ALA A 752 12.99 1.55 -16.23
CA ALA A 752 13.09 1.78 -17.66
C ALA A 752 11.69 2.01 -18.25
N LEU A 753 11.42 3.25 -18.64
CA LEU A 753 10.29 3.65 -19.49
C LEU A 753 10.64 3.36 -20.96
N PRO A 754 9.72 3.46 -21.94
CA PRO A 754 10.01 3.20 -23.35
C PRO A 754 11.21 4.00 -23.87
N ASN A 755 11.32 5.27 -23.46
CA ASN A 755 12.34 6.18 -23.96
C ASN A 755 13.33 6.67 -22.92
N GLU A 756 13.05 6.47 -21.63
CA GLU A 756 13.78 7.08 -20.53
C GLU A 756 14.14 6.05 -19.45
N VAL A 757 15.11 6.40 -18.61
CA VAL A 757 15.52 5.56 -17.47
C VAL A 757 15.65 6.46 -16.26
N ASN A 758 14.87 6.17 -15.24
CA ASN A 758 14.76 6.97 -14.03
C ASN A 758 15.10 6.13 -12.80
N MET A 759 15.64 6.79 -11.76
CA MET A 759 15.76 6.21 -10.43
C MET A 759 14.74 6.88 -9.52
N VAL A 760 14.05 6.07 -8.74
CA VAL A 760 12.97 6.50 -7.88
C VAL A 760 13.18 5.99 -6.48
N GLY A 761 13.23 6.93 -5.55
CA GLY A 761 13.17 6.66 -4.12
C GLY A 761 11.78 6.18 -3.71
N LYS A 762 11.73 5.27 -2.75
CA LYS A 762 10.51 4.70 -2.17
C LYS A 762 9.60 5.79 -1.57
N ASN A 763 10.18 6.85 -1.02
CA ASN A 763 9.50 8.04 -0.53
C ASN A 763 8.68 8.81 -1.61
N LYS A 764 8.97 8.60 -2.90
CA LYS A 764 8.18 9.19 -4.00
C LYS A 764 7.04 8.27 -4.47
N MET A 765 6.82 7.15 -3.80
CA MET A 765 5.69 6.27 -4.01
C MET A 765 4.66 6.53 -2.91
N SER A 766 3.38 6.34 -3.22
CA SER A 766 2.30 6.65 -2.29
C SER A 766 1.30 5.51 -2.19
N ARG A 767 0.52 5.52 -1.11
CA ARG A 767 -0.60 4.58 -0.98
C ARG A 767 -1.54 4.74 -2.19
N PRO A 768 -2.08 3.63 -2.70
CA PRO A 768 -3.04 3.67 -3.80
C PRO A 768 -4.32 4.39 -3.33
N THR A 769 -4.51 5.61 -3.82
CA THR A 769 -5.71 6.42 -3.65
C THR A 769 -6.18 6.85 -5.02
N ARG A 770 -7.41 7.35 -5.13
CA ARG A 770 -7.93 7.81 -6.42
C ARG A 770 -6.97 8.80 -7.10
N GLU A 771 -6.38 9.69 -6.31
CA GLU A 771 -5.46 10.74 -6.77
C GLU A 771 -4.10 10.17 -7.20
N SER A 772 -3.48 9.27 -6.42
CA SER A 772 -2.19 8.67 -6.80
C SER A 772 -2.31 7.72 -8.00
N ILE A 773 -3.47 7.10 -8.19
CA ILE A 773 -3.78 6.26 -9.34
C ILE A 773 -4.09 7.09 -10.59
N ALA A 774 -4.81 8.21 -10.47
CA ALA A 774 -5.06 9.14 -11.59
C ALA A 774 -3.79 9.91 -12.00
N GLY A 775 -2.86 10.12 -11.06
CA GLY A 775 -1.67 10.93 -11.27
C GLY A 775 -1.99 12.42 -11.43
N ASP A 776 -0.96 13.27 -11.40
CA ASP A 776 -1.13 14.73 -11.46
C ASP A 776 -1.51 15.28 -12.86
N PHE A 777 -1.73 14.41 -13.85
CA PHE A 777 -2.00 14.79 -15.24
C PHE A 777 -3.36 15.47 -15.45
N GLU A 778 -4.35 15.24 -14.57
CA GLU A 778 -5.63 15.97 -14.62
C GLU A 778 -5.50 17.45 -14.24
N ARG A 779 -4.39 17.88 -13.62
CA ARG A 779 -4.15 19.30 -13.32
C ARG A 779 -3.78 20.12 -14.57
N LEU A 780 -3.41 19.48 -15.68
CA LEU A 780 -2.94 20.16 -16.90
C LEU A 780 -4.02 20.38 -17.98
N SER A 781 -5.23 19.81 -17.86
CA SER A 781 -6.23 19.86 -18.93
C SER A 781 -7.39 20.86 -18.74
N THR A 782 -7.45 21.61 -17.63
CA THR A 782 -8.40 22.75 -17.52
C THR A 782 -7.83 23.93 -16.72
N PRO A 783 -7.80 25.16 -17.27
CA PRO A 783 -7.48 26.34 -16.49
C PRO A 783 -8.68 26.65 -15.58
N ARG A 784 -8.59 26.31 -14.29
CA ARG A 784 -9.56 26.79 -13.29
C ARG A 784 -9.41 28.31 -13.13
N ARG A 785 -10.15 29.06 -13.94
CA ARG A 785 -10.58 30.41 -13.57
C ARG A 785 -11.42 30.29 -12.30
N GLY A 786 -10.95 30.96 -11.25
CA GLY A 786 -11.75 31.19 -10.05
C GLY A 786 -13.09 31.80 -10.43
N SER A 787 -14.16 31.03 -10.27
CA SER A 787 -15.51 31.58 -10.19
C SER A 787 -16.19 30.89 -9.01
N GLY A 788 -16.47 31.69 -7.98
CA GLY A 788 -17.30 31.25 -6.88
C GLY A 788 -18.71 30.95 -7.37
N ARG A 789 -19.24 29.79 -7.00
CA ARG A 789 -20.67 29.56 -6.89
C ARG A 789 -20.95 28.39 -5.95
N VAL A 790 -21.36 28.77 -4.74
CA VAL A 790 -22.47 28.23 -3.94
C VAL A 790 -22.93 26.80 -4.30
N GLY A 791 -22.46 25.83 -3.53
CA GLY A 791 -23.04 24.48 -3.44
C GLY A 791 -23.99 24.40 -2.24
N THR A 792 -25.24 24.05 -2.51
CA THR A 792 -26.32 23.83 -1.55
C THR A 792 -26.01 22.66 -0.60
N ARG A 793 -26.32 22.86 0.69
CA ARG A 793 -26.38 21.80 1.73
C ARG A 793 -27.46 20.78 1.37
N GLN A 794 -27.12 19.65 0.74
CA GLN A 794 -27.84 18.37 0.82
C GLN A 794 -27.24 17.38 -0.20
N SER A 795 -26.19 16.66 0.19
CA SER A 795 -25.78 15.36 -0.38
C SER A 795 -24.51 14.91 0.34
N GLY A 796 -24.69 14.34 1.53
CA GLY A 796 -23.58 13.94 2.39
C GLY A 796 -24.08 13.43 3.72
N CYS A 797 -24.95 12.41 3.68
CA CYS A 797 -25.31 11.60 4.85
C CYS A 797 -25.98 10.34 4.33
N TYR A 798 -25.30 9.21 4.45
CA TYR A 798 -25.82 7.94 4.99
C TYR A 798 -24.73 6.88 4.79
N LYS A 799 -23.87 6.69 5.81
CA LYS A 799 -23.15 5.44 6.03
C LYS A 799 -23.84 4.77 7.22
N LEU A 800 -24.48 3.64 6.98
CA LEU A 800 -25.16 2.83 7.98
C LEU A 800 -24.13 2.33 9.01
N GLY A 801 -24.40 2.57 10.29
CA GLY A 801 -23.64 2.06 11.41
C GLY A 801 -24.19 0.73 11.91
N ARG A 802 -23.36 -0.03 12.63
CA ARG A 802 -23.58 -1.40 13.12
C ARG A 802 -24.77 -1.58 14.08
N ASP A 803 -25.50 -0.52 14.42
CA ASP A 803 -26.67 -0.54 15.32
C ASP A 803 -27.98 -0.02 14.68
N ASP A 804 -28.03 0.24 13.37
CA ASP A 804 -29.30 0.52 12.67
C ASP A 804 -30.09 -0.78 12.41
N VAL A 805 -30.39 -1.50 13.49
CA VAL A 805 -31.31 -2.64 13.54
C VAL A 805 -32.71 -2.10 13.78
N VAL A 806 -33.53 -2.08 12.73
CA VAL A 806 -34.99 -2.08 12.88
C VAL A 806 -35.49 -3.45 12.43
N ASP A 807 -36.16 -4.12 13.36
CA ASP A 807 -36.88 -5.38 13.20
C ASP A 807 -37.49 -5.56 11.80
N SER A 808 -37.19 -6.68 11.16
CA SER A 808 -37.93 -7.20 10.01
C SER A 808 -38.22 -8.68 10.23
N PRO A 809 -39.40 -9.20 9.84
CA PRO A 809 -39.90 -10.47 10.35
C PRO A 809 -39.47 -11.64 9.46
N PHE A 810 -38.22 -12.09 9.60
CA PHE A 810 -37.78 -13.43 9.18
C PHE A 810 -36.68 -13.94 10.11
#